data_AF-A0AAV0FLD4-F1
#
_entry.id   AF-A0AAV0FLD4-F1
#
_cell.length_a   1.000
_cell.length_b   1.000
_cell.length_c   1.000
_cell.angle_alpha   90.00
_cell.angle_beta   90.00
_cell.angle_gamma   90.00
#
_symmetry.space_group_name_H-M   'P 1'
#
loop_
_entity.id
_entity.type
_entity.pdbx_description
1 polymer ?
#
loop_
_entity_poly.entity_id
_entity_poly.type
_entity_poly.pdbx_seq_one_letter_code
_entity_poly.pdbx_strand_id
1 'polypeptide(L)'
;MTVGSESSAETSPASTDAPPLKKFGVTRPLSLSGPSEADLHRNAALEKFLRDSELYESDEETGKREEVLCRLDQIVKLWVKQLTRQRGYSDQMVEDANAIILTFGSYQLGVHGPGADIDTLCIGPSYISRDEDFFIILRDILVEMEEVTELQPVPEAHVPVMKFKFQGTSIDLLYASISQIVVPQDFDISDRSVLYNVDEPTVRSLNGCRVADQILKLVPNAEHFRTTLRCLKFWAKRRGVYSNVTGFLGGVNWALLVARVCQFYPNAVPSMLVSRFFRVYTQWRWPNPVMLCPIEEDELGFLVWDPRKNPKDRTHHMPIITPAYPCMNSSYNVSPSTLRVMMDQFEFGNKICEDIELNKSQWVSLFEPYFFFEVYKNYLQVDIIAADNYDLLAWKGWVESRLRQLTLKIERDTNGMLQCHPYPNEFVDTSKPCPHCAFFMGLQRKEGVQVQEGQQFDIRGTVDEFKQDISMYSYWRPGMDIFVSHVRRKQIPVYVFPEGYKRQRLPRTPQHCTTPTPEKEIKDCMSSEDRLPKRKHNNEMNDVQSNKLGKQMSVSPQRIGSDSPASAGLSPMLDICKESQLEHMSTVDVLRSGLSGSLNGQFENTGAWVCAESVLSYSKICINSEGNVSLGEQIAQPGDECLDESGVLGSALPDKPKLQDLSDY
;
A
#
# COMPACT_ATOMS: atom_id res chain seq x y z
N MET A 1 -22.61 -17.40 -85.98
CA MET A 1 -21.25 -17.18 -85.43
C MET A 1 -21.10 -18.10 -84.23
N THR A 2 -19.91 -18.66 -84.02
CA THR A 2 -19.74 -19.90 -83.24
C THR A 2 -19.55 -19.64 -81.74
N VAL A 3 -19.93 -20.62 -80.92
CA VAL A 3 -19.88 -20.57 -79.44
C VAL A 3 -18.43 -20.61 -78.92
N GLY A 4 -18.16 -19.89 -77.84
CA GLY A 4 -16.96 -20.05 -77.00
C GLY A 4 -17.36 -20.55 -75.62
N SER A 5 -16.66 -21.58 -75.12
CA SER A 5 -17.07 -22.38 -73.95
C SER A 5 -16.48 -21.91 -72.62
N GLU A 6 -17.03 -22.46 -71.53
CA GLU A 6 -16.70 -22.15 -70.14
C GLU A 6 -15.30 -22.61 -69.69
N SER A 7 -14.75 -21.96 -68.67
CA SER A 7 -13.82 -22.59 -67.72
C SER A 7 -14.07 -22.06 -66.30
N SER A 8 -13.94 -22.95 -65.32
CA SER A 8 -14.35 -22.78 -63.93
C SER A 8 -13.72 -21.58 -63.21
N ALA A 9 -14.52 -20.87 -62.40
CA ALA A 9 -14.02 -19.93 -61.40
C ALA A 9 -13.95 -20.62 -60.02
N GLU A 10 -12.75 -20.96 -59.55
CA GLU A 10 -12.56 -21.45 -58.17
C GLU A 10 -12.69 -20.29 -57.18
N THR A 11 -13.66 -20.38 -56.27
CA THR A 11 -13.90 -19.35 -55.28
C THR A 11 -12.94 -19.52 -54.11
N SER A 12 -11.88 -18.71 -54.05
CA SER A 12 -11.00 -18.67 -52.87
C SER A 12 -11.80 -18.21 -51.63
N PRO A 13 -11.78 -18.93 -50.50
CA PRO A 13 -12.50 -18.52 -49.31
C PRO A 13 -11.89 -17.24 -48.74
N ALA A 14 -12.75 -16.33 -48.27
CA ALA A 14 -12.31 -15.11 -47.60
C ALA A 14 -11.48 -15.45 -46.35
N SER A 15 -10.37 -14.73 -46.15
CA SER A 15 -9.59 -14.82 -44.91
C SER A 15 -10.48 -14.46 -43.72
N THR A 16 -10.70 -15.40 -42.81
CA THR A 16 -11.40 -15.13 -41.55
C THR A 16 -10.66 -14.05 -40.76
N ASP A 17 -11.35 -12.95 -40.46
CA ASP A 17 -10.81 -11.89 -39.61
C ASP A 17 -10.38 -12.48 -38.26
N ALA A 18 -9.08 -12.39 -37.97
CA ALA A 18 -8.58 -12.69 -36.64
C ALA A 18 -9.20 -11.69 -35.65
N PRO A 19 -9.70 -12.14 -34.48
CA PRO A 19 -10.35 -11.25 -33.52
C PRO A 19 -9.38 -10.11 -33.15
N PRO A 20 -9.86 -8.84 -33.14
CA PRO A 20 -8.97 -7.68 -33.03
C PRO A 20 -8.15 -7.75 -31.75
N LEU A 21 -6.81 -7.77 -31.90
CA LEU A 21 -5.85 -7.89 -30.80
C LEU A 21 -6.21 -6.94 -29.66
N LYS A 22 -6.64 -7.50 -28.52
CA LYS A 22 -7.16 -6.75 -27.37
C LYS A 22 -6.14 -5.70 -26.94
N LYS A 23 -6.42 -4.43 -27.25
CA LYS A 23 -5.47 -3.33 -27.06
C LYS A 23 -5.38 -2.94 -25.59
N PHE A 24 -4.42 -3.50 -24.88
CA PHE A 24 -4.09 -3.10 -23.51
C PHE A 24 -3.33 -1.76 -23.52
N GLY A 25 -3.93 -0.73 -22.92
CA GLY A 25 -3.28 0.56 -22.67
C GLY A 25 -3.54 1.68 -23.69
N VAL A 26 -3.20 2.91 -23.27
CA VAL A 26 -3.34 4.12 -24.10
C VAL A 26 -2.41 4.12 -25.32
N THR A 27 -1.16 3.66 -25.15
CA THR A 27 -0.13 3.54 -26.20
C THR A 27 -0.07 2.13 -26.79
N ARG A 28 0.74 1.95 -27.85
CA ARG A 28 1.22 0.62 -28.25
C ARG A 28 2.19 0.06 -27.19
N PRO A 29 2.40 -1.28 -27.12
CA PRO A 29 3.46 -1.88 -26.32
C PRO A 29 4.87 -1.43 -26.74
N LEU A 30 5.84 -1.52 -25.82
CA LEU A 30 7.26 -1.22 -26.08
C LEU A 30 8.02 -2.43 -26.63
N SER A 31 7.60 -3.65 -26.30
CA SER A 31 8.03 -4.87 -27.00
C SER A 31 6.97 -5.98 -26.87
N LEU A 32 6.94 -6.85 -27.88
CA LEU A 32 6.15 -8.09 -27.90
C LEU A 32 7.03 -9.35 -27.72
N SER A 33 8.33 -9.19 -27.46
CA SER A 33 9.23 -10.31 -27.19
C SER A 33 8.81 -11.09 -25.94
N GLY A 34 8.70 -12.42 -26.07
CA GLY A 34 8.58 -13.33 -24.95
C GLY A 34 9.91 -13.54 -24.20
N PRO A 35 9.93 -14.39 -23.16
CA PRO A 35 11.14 -14.75 -22.43
C PRO A 35 12.12 -15.59 -23.27
N SER A 36 13.41 -15.46 -22.96
CA SER A 36 14.42 -16.47 -23.31
C SER A 36 14.57 -17.51 -22.19
N GLU A 37 15.25 -18.63 -22.45
CA GLU A 37 15.66 -19.61 -21.44
C GLU A 37 16.35 -18.97 -20.21
N ALA A 38 17.17 -17.94 -20.43
CA ALA A 38 17.83 -17.21 -19.36
C ALA A 38 16.85 -16.37 -18.52
N ASP A 39 15.76 -15.87 -19.12
CA ASP A 39 14.70 -15.16 -18.40
C ASP A 39 13.82 -16.10 -17.59
N LEU A 40 13.53 -17.30 -18.12
CA LEU A 40 12.83 -18.38 -17.42
C LEU A 40 13.65 -18.87 -16.20
N HIS A 41 14.95 -19.10 -16.36
CA HIS A 41 15.83 -19.46 -15.25
C HIS A 41 15.89 -18.36 -14.18
N ARG A 42 16.00 -17.08 -14.59
CA ARG A 42 15.89 -15.94 -13.67
C ARG A 42 14.51 -15.84 -13.01
N ASN A 43 13.43 -16.27 -13.68
CA ASN A 43 12.08 -16.27 -13.14
C ASN A 43 11.88 -17.34 -12.06
N ALA A 44 12.32 -18.57 -12.30
CA ALA A 44 12.32 -19.63 -11.28
C ALA A 44 13.14 -19.23 -10.03
N ALA A 45 14.28 -18.56 -10.22
CA ALA A 45 15.08 -18.02 -9.12
C ALA A 45 14.39 -16.87 -8.36
N LEU A 46 13.57 -16.05 -9.04
CA LEU A 46 12.77 -14.99 -8.40
C LEU A 46 11.62 -15.61 -7.59
N GLU A 47 10.83 -16.49 -8.20
CA GLU A 47 9.66 -17.11 -7.57
C GLU A 47 10.05 -17.97 -6.37
N LYS A 48 11.17 -18.70 -6.45
CA LYS A 48 11.74 -19.36 -5.27
C LYS A 48 12.03 -18.34 -4.17
N PHE A 49 12.77 -17.26 -4.45
CA PHE A 49 13.08 -16.24 -3.45
C PHE A 49 11.82 -15.60 -2.83
N LEU A 50 10.75 -15.39 -3.60
CA LEU A 50 9.49 -14.83 -3.09
C LEU A 50 8.75 -15.82 -2.17
N ARG A 51 8.83 -17.13 -2.43
CA ARG A 51 8.30 -18.19 -1.56
C ARG A 51 9.15 -18.35 -0.29
N ASP A 52 10.47 -18.41 -0.44
CA ASP A 52 11.46 -18.43 0.66
C ASP A 52 11.40 -17.17 1.55
N SER A 53 10.69 -16.11 1.11
CA SER A 53 10.47 -14.86 1.85
C SER A 53 9.07 -14.74 2.50
N GLU A 54 8.29 -15.83 2.54
CA GLU A 54 6.96 -15.90 3.20
C GLU A 54 5.94 -14.88 2.66
N LEU A 55 6.02 -14.57 1.34
CA LEU A 55 5.15 -13.59 0.67
C LEU A 55 3.86 -14.16 0.08
N TYR A 56 3.58 -15.43 0.36
CA TYR A 56 2.39 -16.17 -0.04
C TYR A 56 1.68 -16.64 1.23
N GLU A 57 0.37 -16.47 1.26
CA GLU A 57 -0.50 -16.95 2.32
C GLU A 57 -0.66 -18.48 2.23
N SER A 58 -0.93 -19.16 3.34
CA SER A 58 -1.20 -20.60 3.33
C SER A 58 -2.63 -20.90 2.86
N ASP A 59 -2.87 -22.15 2.42
CA ASP A 59 -4.22 -22.59 2.06
C ASP A 59 -5.16 -22.59 3.28
N GLU A 60 -4.62 -22.82 4.49
CA GLU A 60 -5.34 -22.75 5.77
C GLU A 60 -5.75 -21.30 6.12
N GLU A 61 -4.85 -20.34 5.99
CA GLU A 61 -5.16 -18.91 6.17
C GLU A 61 -6.16 -18.44 5.11
N THR A 62 -6.02 -18.89 3.86
CA THR A 62 -6.92 -18.56 2.75
C THR A 62 -8.34 -19.06 3.03
N GLY A 63 -8.52 -20.34 3.37
CA GLY A 63 -9.82 -20.92 3.70
C GLY A 63 -10.49 -20.23 4.90
N LYS A 64 -9.70 -19.83 5.91
CA LYS A 64 -10.21 -19.03 7.04
C LYS A 64 -10.72 -17.64 6.61
N ARG A 65 -10.08 -16.97 5.65
CA ARG A 65 -10.59 -15.70 5.11
C ARG A 65 -11.90 -15.90 4.35
N GLU A 66 -12.05 -17.00 3.61
CA GLU A 66 -13.28 -17.34 2.91
C GLU A 66 -14.44 -17.64 3.86
N GLU A 67 -14.20 -18.36 4.96
CA GLU A 67 -15.19 -18.55 6.04
C GLU A 67 -15.63 -17.21 6.66
N VAL A 68 -14.66 -16.38 7.04
CA VAL A 68 -14.88 -15.05 7.64
C VAL A 68 -15.69 -14.14 6.71
N LEU A 69 -15.42 -14.16 5.39
CA LEU A 69 -16.18 -13.41 4.39
C LEU A 69 -17.60 -13.99 4.21
N CYS A 70 -17.75 -15.31 4.10
CA CYS A 70 -19.05 -15.97 3.99
C CYS A 70 -19.96 -15.64 5.18
N ARG A 71 -19.40 -15.60 6.39
CA ARG A 71 -20.15 -15.25 7.60
C ARG A 71 -20.45 -13.75 7.69
N LEU A 72 -19.57 -12.87 7.20
CA LEU A 72 -19.83 -11.44 7.13
C LEU A 72 -20.95 -11.09 6.12
N ASP A 73 -21.01 -11.78 4.98
CA ASP A 73 -22.11 -11.66 3.99
C ASP A 73 -23.48 -11.98 4.63
N GLN A 74 -23.54 -13.05 5.42
CA GLN A 74 -24.75 -13.43 6.17
C GLN A 74 -25.16 -12.36 7.19
N ILE A 75 -24.20 -11.79 7.93
CA ILE A 75 -24.45 -10.75 8.93
C ILE A 75 -25.04 -9.49 8.28
N VAL A 76 -24.44 -8.98 7.20
CA VAL A 76 -24.97 -7.76 6.54
C VAL A 76 -26.34 -7.99 5.90
N LYS A 77 -26.61 -9.19 5.38
CA LYS A 77 -27.94 -9.55 4.84
C LYS A 77 -29.00 -9.61 5.94
N LEU A 78 -28.70 -10.21 7.09
CA LEU A 78 -29.61 -10.26 8.24
C LEU A 78 -29.88 -8.86 8.81
N TRP A 79 -28.85 -8.02 8.94
CA TRP A 79 -28.96 -6.61 9.34
C TRP A 79 -29.89 -5.82 8.42
N VAL A 80 -29.70 -5.90 7.09
CA VAL A 80 -30.58 -5.23 6.13
C VAL A 80 -32.03 -5.73 6.23
N LYS A 81 -32.26 -7.06 6.30
CA LYS A 81 -33.62 -7.61 6.45
C LYS A 81 -34.30 -7.20 7.75
N GLN A 82 -33.55 -7.11 8.85
CA GLN A 82 -34.03 -6.60 10.14
C GLN A 82 -34.47 -5.13 10.02
N LEU A 83 -33.67 -4.28 9.41
CA LEU A 83 -34.01 -2.86 9.20
C LEU A 83 -35.23 -2.69 8.28
N THR A 84 -35.30 -3.45 7.18
CA THR A 84 -36.46 -3.43 6.27
C THR A 84 -37.75 -3.79 7.02
N ARG A 85 -37.72 -4.78 7.92
CA ARG A 85 -38.87 -5.12 8.77
C ARG A 85 -39.19 -4.01 9.79
N GLN A 86 -38.19 -3.47 10.47
CA GLN A 86 -38.37 -2.38 11.46
C GLN A 86 -38.97 -1.11 10.84
N ARG A 87 -38.65 -0.83 9.57
CA ARG A 87 -39.16 0.32 8.79
C ARG A 87 -40.57 0.12 8.24
N GLY A 88 -41.22 -1.03 8.49
CA GLY A 88 -42.62 -1.28 8.12
C GLY A 88 -42.85 -1.61 6.64
N TYR A 89 -41.84 -2.07 5.92
CA TYR A 89 -42.02 -2.64 4.58
C TYR A 89 -42.74 -4.01 4.65
N SER A 90 -43.30 -4.46 3.53
CA SER A 90 -44.01 -5.75 3.43
C SER A 90 -43.08 -6.96 3.58
N ASP A 91 -43.62 -8.11 3.98
CA ASP A 91 -42.82 -9.34 4.15
C ASP A 91 -42.10 -9.76 2.85
N GLN A 92 -42.74 -9.63 1.69
CA GLN A 92 -42.09 -9.82 0.38
C GLN A 92 -40.86 -8.91 0.21
N MET A 93 -40.98 -7.63 0.57
CA MET A 93 -39.86 -6.69 0.51
C MET A 93 -38.77 -7.03 1.54
N VAL A 94 -39.10 -7.67 2.67
CA VAL A 94 -38.14 -8.21 3.64
C VAL A 94 -37.48 -9.50 3.14
N GLU A 95 -38.16 -10.31 2.33
CA GLU A 95 -37.59 -11.47 1.66
C GLU A 95 -36.64 -11.09 0.52
N ASP A 96 -37.00 -10.07 -0.27
CA ASP A 96 -36.19 -9.53 -1.36
C ASP A 96 -35.05 -8.61 -0.89
N ALA A 97 -35.17 -7.98 0.30
CA ALA A 97 -34.16 -7.07 0.83
C ALA A 97 -32.80 -7.77 1.00
N ASN A 98 -31.76 -7.14 0.46
CA ASN A 98 -30.45 -7.77 0.32
C ASN A 98 -29.34 -6.72 0.48
N ALA A 99 -28.18 -7.20 0.93
CA ALA A 99 -26.90 -6.51 0.86
C ALA A 99 -25.86 -7.47 0.32
N ILE A 100 -24.80 -6.95 -0.28
CA ILE A 100 -23.67 -7.75 -0.75
C ILE A 100 -22.36 -7.19 -0.18
N ILE A 101 -21.38 -8.07 0.02
CA ILE A 101 -20.00 -7.66 0.25
C ILE A 101 -19.17 -7.85 -1.02
N LEU A 102 -18.30 -6.88 -1.32
CA LEU A 102 -17.30 -6.97 -2.38
C LEU A 102 -15.92 -6.69 -1.79
N THR A 103 -14.95 -7.58 -2.01
CA THR A 103 -13.56 -7.34 -1.64
C THR A 103 -12.88 -6.39 -2.62
N PHE A 104 -11.91 -5.60 -2.14
CA PHE A 104 -11.08 -4.75 -2.99
C PHE A 104 -9.59 -4.81 -2.61
N GLY A 105 -8.83 -3.79 -2.99
CA GLY A 105 -7.47 -3.53 -2.54
C GLY A 105 -6.51 -4.71 -2.71
N SER A 106 -5.86 -5.10 -1.62
CA SER A 106 -4.75 -6.06 -1.63
C SER A 106 -5.21 -7.51 -1.86
N TYR A 107 -6.37 -7.87 -1.32
CA TYR A 107 -6.98 -9.20 -1.39
C TYR A 107 -7.60 -9.47 -2.77
N GLN A 108 -8.46 -8.56 -3.28
CA GLN A 108 -9.11 -8.69 -4.61
C GLN A 108 -8.09 -8.81 -5.75
N LEU A 109 -6.98 -8.05 -5.66
CA LEU A 109 -5.90 -8.14 -6.64
C LEU A 109 -5.13 -9.47 -6.56
N GLY A 110 -5.30 -10.28 -5.51
CA GLY A 110 -4.61 -11.55 -5.29
C GLY A 110 -3.12 -11.37 -5.00
N VAL A 111 -2.78 -10.33 -4.22
CA VAL A 111 -1.39 -9.93 -3.88
C VAL A 111 -1.22 -9.59 -2.40
N HIS A 112 -2.14 -10.03 -1.55
CA HIS A 112 -1.96 -10.09 -0.12
C HIS A 112 -0.94 -11.19 0.26
N GLY A 113 -0.65 -11.26 1.56
CA GLY A 113 0.19 -12.27 2.20
C GLY A 113 -0.19 -12.40 3.68
N PRO A 114 0.53 -13.24 4.45
CA PRO A 114 0.17 -13.57 5.83
C PRO A 114 -0.09 -12.34 6.70
N GLY A 115 -1.14 -12.40 7.51
CA GLY A 115 -1.55 -11.32 8.42
C GLY A 115 -2.03 -10.02 7.77
N ALA A 116 -2.22 -9.96 6.44
CA ALA A 116 -2.80 -8.79 5.77
C ALA A 116 -4.28 -8.55 6.14
N ASP A 117 -4.72 -7.32 5.97
CA ASP A 117 -6.10 -6.83 6.07
C ASP A 117 -6.97 -7.26 4.87
N ILE A 118 -8.29 -7.43 5.12
CA ILE A 118 -9.30 -7.59 4.06
C ILE A 118 -10.05 -6.27 3.85
N ASP A 119 -9.64 -5.55 2.82
CA ASP A 119 -10.38 -4.44 2.19
C ASP A 119 -11.78 -4.92 1.74
N THR A 120 -12.86 -4.53 2.43
CA THR A 120 -14.23 -5.02 2.17
C THR A 120 -15.23 -3.87 2.02
N LEU A 121 -16.12 -3.93 1.03
CA LEU A 121 -17.20 -2.97 0.81
C LEU A 121 -18.56 -3.64 0.97
N CYS A 122 -19.35 -3.20 1.95
CA CYS A 122 -20.77 -3.53 2.02
C CYS A 122 -21.58 -2.57 1.13
N ILE A 123 -22.45 -3.12 0.28
CA ILE A 123 -23.37 -2.38 -0.57
C ILE A 123 -24.80 -2.66 -0.09
N GLY A 124 -25.51 -1.60 0.30
CA GLY A 124 -26.89 -1.66 0.78
C GLY A 124 -27.85 -0.78 -0.03
N PRO A 125 -29.17 -0.97 0.16
CA PRO A 125 -30.20 -0.22 -0.57
C PRO A 125 -30.37 1.21 -0.06
N SER A 126 -30.92 2.06 -0.93
CA SER A 126 -30.99 3.53 -0.80
C SER A 126 -31.62 4.09 0.48
N TYR A 127 -32.46 3.31 1.16
CA TYR A 127 -33.09 3.75 2.41
C TYR A 127 -32.19 3.54 3.64
N ILE A 128 -31.15 2.70 3.56
CA ILE A 128 -30.24 2.41 4.67
C ILE A 128 -29.11 3.44 4.66
N SER A 129 -28.99 4.15 5.78
CA SER A 129 -28.06 5.27 5.96
C SER A 129 -26.68 4.78 6.39
N ARG A 130 -25.67 5.63 6.17
CA ARG A 130 -24.32 5.38 6.69
C ARG A 130 -24.23 5.68 8.19
N ASP A 131 -24.83 6.78 8.61
CA ASP A 131 -24.48 7.40 9.88
C ASP A 131 -25.28 6.81 11.06
N GLU A 132 -26.54 6.41 10.83
CA GLU A 132 -27.36 5.72 11.84
C GLU A 132 -27.28 4.20 11.64
N ASP A 133 -27.67 3.68 10.48
CA ASP A 133 -27.83 2.23 10.29
C ASP A 133 -26.50 1.47 10.28
N PHE A 134 -25.48 1.99 9.56
CA PHE A 134 -24.18 1.32 9.46
C PHE A 134 -23.27 1.63 10.67
N PHE A 135 -23.04 2.90 11.01
CA PHE A 135 -22.12 3.26 12.09
C PHE A 135 -22.66 3.07 13.51
N ILE A 136 -23.98 2.91 13.70
CA ILE A 136 -24.57 2.56 15.01
C ILE A 136 -25.16 1.15 14.97
N ILE A 137 -26.16 0.86 14.13
CA ILE A 137 -26.92 -0.40 14.25
C ILE A 137 -26.08 -1.63 13.85
N LEU A 138 -25.37 -1.61 12.71
CA LEU A 138 -24.46 -2.71 12.37
C LEU A 138 -23.27 -2.79 13.33
N ARG A 139 -22.76 -1.64 13.78
CA ARG A 139 -21.70 -1.55 14.81
C ARG A 139 -22.13 -2.25 16.09
N ASP A 140 -23.35 -2.05 16.56
CA ASP A 140 -23.86 -2.64 17.81
C ASP A 140 -24.06 -4.16 17.66
N ILE A 141 -24.62 -4.62 16.53
CA ILE A 141 -24.70 -6.05 16.19
C ILE A 141 -23.30 -6.70 16.21
N LEU A 142 -22.27 -6.01 15.71
CA LEU A 142 -20.89 -6.49 15.72
C LEU A 142 -20.24 -6.43 17.12
N VAL A 143 -20.71 -5.60 18.06
CA VAL A 143 -20.24 -5.62 19.47
C VAL A 143 -20.80 -6.81 20.24
N GLU A 144 -22.01 -7.27 19.93
CA GLU A 144 -22.64 -8.41 20.61
C GLU A 144 -22.01 -9.77 20.23
N MET A 145 -21.10 -9.80 19.25
CA MET A 145 -20.42 -11.01 18.79
C MET A 145 -19.07 -11.23 19.49
N GLU A 146 -18.96 -12.29 20.30
CA GLU A 146 -17.69 -12.69 20.98
C GLU A 146 -16.50 -12.90 20.03
N GLU A 147 -16.77 -13.20 18.75
CA GLU A 147 -15.76 -13.40 17.71
C GLU A 147 -15.20 -12.09 17.12
N VAL A 148 -15.82 -10.95 17.42
CA VAL A 148 -15.41 -9.62 16.94
C VAL A 148 -14.60 -8.92 18.03
N THR A 149 -13.41 -8.45 17.66
CA THR A 149 -12.46 -7.79 18.55
C THR A 149 -11.89 -6.53 17.90
N GLU A 150 -11.33 -5.61 18.71
CA GLU A 150 -10.69 -4.38 18.23
C GLU A 150 -11.58 -3.50 17.33
N LEU A 151 -12.91 -3.51 17.54
CA LEU A 151 -13.88 -2.77 16.73
C LEU A 151 -13.76 -1.24 16.92
N GLN A 152 -13.37 -0.56 15.84
CA GLN A 152 -13.15 0.88 15.78
C GLN A 152 -13.86 1.49 14.54
N PRO A 153 -15.03 2.15 14.72
CA PRO A 153 -15.63 2.97 13.67
C PRO A 153 -14.85 4.28 13.48
N VAL A 154 -14.66 4.70 12.22
CA VAL A 154 -13.98 5.93 11.83
C VAL A 154 -14.81 6.67 10.77
N PRO A 155 -15.92 7.35 11.17
CA PRO A 155 -16.79 8.07 10.24
C PRO A 155 -16.08 9.29 9.61
N GLU A 156 -15.28 10.02 10.39
CA GLU A 156 -14.53 11.23 9.98
C GLU A 156 -13.36 10.97 8.99
N ALA A 157 -13.20 9.74 8.50
CA ALA A 157 -12.19 9.42 7.51
C ALA A 157 -12.58 9.91 6.11
N HIS A 158 -11.58 10.24 5.27
CA HIS A 158 -11.81 10.62 3.87
C HIS A 158 -12.58 9.56 3.06
N VAL A 159 -12.46 8.28 3.47
CA VAL A 159 -13.41 7.22 3.11
C VAL A 159 -13.87 6.61 4.44
N PRO A 160 -15.13 6.80 4.85
CA PRO A 160 -15.62 6.31 6.14
C PRO A 160 -15.52 4.79 6.25
N VAL A 161 -14.90 4.30 7.33
CA VAL A 161 -14.54 2.89 7.51
C VAL A 161 -14.84 2.39 8.93
N MET A 162 -15.21 1.12 9.05
CA MET A 162 -15.29 0.39 10.30
C MET A 162 -14.21 -0.69 10.33
N LYS A 163 -13.25 -0.58 11.25
CA LYS A 163 -12.11 -1.49 11.40
C LYS A 163 -12.38 -2.48 12.51
N PHE A 164 -12.08 -3.77 12.31
CA PHE A 164 -12.19 -4.80 13.35
C PHE A 164 -11.39 -6.05 13.03
N LYS A 165 -11.23 -6.94 14.01
CA LYS A 165 -10.77 -8.31 13.82
C LYS A 165 -11.94 -9.27 14.04
N PHE A 166 -12.32 -10.01 13.00
CA PHE A 166 -13.34 -11.06 13.09
C PHE A 166 -12.65 -12.42 13.06
N GLN A 167 -12.86 -13.23 14.11
CA GLN A 167 -12.13 -14.49 14.35
C GLN A 167 -10.60 -14.33 14.32
N GLY A 168 -10.09 -13.12 14.62
CA GLY A 168 -8.67 -12.76 14.53
C GLY A 168 -8.18 -12.29 13.16
N THR A 169 -9.02 -12.33 12.11
CA THR A 169 -8.73 -11.78 10.77
C THR A 169 -9.10 -10.29 10.72
N SER A 170 -8.15 -9.41 10.38
CA SER A 170 -8.40 -7.96 10.27
C SER A 170 -9.24 -7.61 9.04
N ILE A 171 -10.30 -6.83 9.24
CA ILE A 171 -11.25 -6.37 8.20
C ILE A 171 -11.37 -4.84 8.26
N ASP A 172 -11.26 -4.21 7.08
CA ASP A 172 -11.61 -2.81 6.84
C ASP A 172 -12.94 -2.77 6.08
N LEU A 173 -14.04 -2.52 6.77
CA LEU A 173 -15.38 -2.51 6.20
C LEU A 173 -15.83 -1.09 5.83
N LEU A 174 -16.01 -0.85 4.54
CA LEU A 174 -16.64 0.35 3.97
C LEU A 174 -18.14 0.14 3.75
N TYR A 175 -18.89 1.24 3.63
CA TYR A 175 -20.30 1.21 3.24
C TYR A 175 -20.64 2.14 2.07
N ALA A 176 -21.44 1.62 1.15
CA ALA A 176 -22.06 2.32 0.03
C ALA A 176 -23.58 2.08 0.03
N SER A 177 -24.36 3.16 0.11
CA SER A 177 -25.82 3.11 -0.10
C SER A 177 -26.09 3.46 -1.56
N ILE A 178 -26.58 2.51 -2.35
CA ILE A 178 -26.83 2.71 -3.79
C ILE A 178 -28.27 3.12 -4.04
N SER A 179 -28.52 3.82 -5.15
CA SER A 179 -29.84 4.32 -5.59
C SER A 179 -30.82 3.23 -6.06
N GLN A 180 -30.85 2.08 -5.39
CA GLN A 180 -31.72 0.93 -5.66
C GLN A 180 -32.43 0.51 -4.36
N ILE A 181 -33.68 0.04 -4.46
CA ILE A 181 -34.49 -0.39 -3.30
C ILE A 181 -34.16 -1.84 -2.90
N VAL A 182 -33.76 -2.67 -3.86
CA VAL A 182 -33.25 -4.03 -3.67
C VAL A 182 -31.88 -4.12 -4.34
N VAL A 183 -30.90 -4.73 -3.67
CA VAL A 183 -29.54 -4.93 -4.23
C VAL A 183 -29.48 -6.32 -4.90
N PRO A 184 -29.31 -6.42 -6.22
CA PRO A 184 -29.27 -7.72 -6.90
C PRO A 184 -28.02 -8.53 -6.49
N GLN A 185 -28.16 -9.86 -6.43
CA GLN A 185 -27.09 -10.76 -5.97
C GLN A 185 -25.93 -10.88 -6.98
N ASP A 186 -26.13 -10.45 -8.24
CA ASP A 186 -25.16 -10.44 -9.33
C ASP A 186 -24.77 -9.02 -9.80
N PHE A 187 -24.94 -8.02 -8.91
CA PHE A 187 -24.62 -6.60 -9.14
C PHE A 187 -23.23 -6.34 -9.77
N ASP A 188 -23.22 -5.79 -11.00
CA ASP A 188 -21.98 -5.35 -11.65
C ASP A 188 -21.58 -3.93 -11.20
N ILE A 189 -20.68 -3.85 -10.22
CA ILE A 189 -20.09 -2.61 -9.74
C ILE A 189 -19.30 -1.82 -10.81
N SER A 190 -18.98 -2.43 -11.96
CA SER A 190 -18.23 -1.77 -13.04
C SER A 190 -19.08 -0.99 -14.04
N ASP A 191 -20.41 -1.12 -14.01
CA ASP A 191 -21.31 -0.17 -14.67
C ASP A 191 -21.16 1.23 -14.05
N ARG A 192 -21.31 2.30 -14.83
CA ARG A 192 -21.34 3.67 -14.31
C ARG A 192 -22.66 3.99 -13.60
N SER A 193 -23.75 3.26 -13.88
CA SER A 193 -25.08 3.53 -13.30
C SER A 193 -25.12 3.49 -11.77
N VAL A 194 -24.21 2.74 -11.14
CA VAL A 194 -24.03 2.65 -9.68
C VAL A 194 -23.64 3.99 -9.02
N LEU A 195 -23.28 5.00 -9.82
CA LEU A 195 -22.91 6.35 -9.38
C LEU A 195 -24.02 7.40 -9.56
N TYR A 196 -25.20 7.04 -10.06
CA TYR A 196 -26.34 7.98 -10.12
C TYR A 196 -26.92 8.23 -8.73
N ASN A 197 -27.13 9.51 -8.39
CA ASN A 197 -27.82 9.99 -7.18
C ASN A 197 -27.22 9.55 -5.82
N VAL A 198 -25.95 9.14 -5.79
CA VAL A 198 -25.23 8.77 -4.56
C VAL A 198 -24.32 9.90 -4.05
N ASP A 199 -24.02 9.88 -2.75
CA ASP A 199 -23.17 10.84 -2.04
C ASP A 199 -21.66 10.66 -2.31
N GLU A 200 -20.86 11.73 -2.13
CA GLU A 200 -19.41 11.69 -2.36
C GLU A 200 -18.67 10.61 -1.53
N PRO A 201 -18.97 10.39 -0.22
CA PRO A 201 -18.47 9.22 0.49
C PRO A 201 -18.81 7.87 -0.18
N THR A 202 -20.05 7.66 -0.65
CA THR A 202 -20.42 6.45 -1.42
C THR A 202 -19.59 6.29 -2.70
N VAL A 203 -19.42 7.37 -3.49
CA VAL A 203 -18.57 7.36 -4.70
C VAL A 203 -17.13 6.96 -4.35
N ARG A 204 -16.58 7.49 -3.26
CA ARG A 204 -15.23 7.15 -2.78
C ARG A 204 -15.12 5.70 -2.34
N SER A 205 -16.12 5.15 -1.66
CA SER A 205 -16.17 3.73 -1.25
C SER A 205 -16.25 2.79 -2.45
N LEU A 206 -17.18 3.04 -3.39
CA LEU A 206 -17.35 2.25 -4.62
C LEU A 206 -16.08 2.23 -5.49
N ASN A 207 -15.34 3.34 -5.54
CA ASN A 207 -14.13 3.46 -6.35
C ASN A 207 -13.01 2.47 -5.96
N GLY A 208 -12.97 1.96 -4.71
CA GLY A 208 -12.01 0.94 -4.29
C GLY A 208 -12.12 -0.35 -5.12
N CYS A 209 -13.32 -0.93 -5.17
CA CYS A 209 -13.64 -2.11 -5.98
C CYS A 209 -13.48 -1.82 -7.48
N ARG A 210 -14.07 -0.71 -7.96
CA ARG A 210 -14.03 -0.32 -9.39
C ARG A 210 -12.62 -0.23 -9.94
N VAL A 211 -11.67 0.30 -9.16
CA VAL A 211 -10.26 0.39 -9.56
C VAL A 211 -9.57 -0.97 -9.57
N ALA A 212 -9.81 -1.83 -8.57
CA ALA A 212 -9.21 -3.17 -8.52
C ALA A 212 -9.64 -4.02 -9.73
N ASP A 213 -10.94 -4.05 -10.04
CA ASP A 213 -11.47 -4.81 -11.17
C ASP A 213 -11.00 -4.26 -12.51
N GLN A 214 -10.95 -2.93 -12.67
CA GLN A 214 -10.41 -2.32 -13.89
C GLN A 214 -8.92 -2.62 -14.07
N ILE A 215 -8.11 -2.65 -13.00
CA ILE A 215 -6.70 -3.09 -13.08
C ILE A 215 -6.61 -4.52 -13.64
N LEU A 216 -7.41 -5.45 -13.11
CA LEU A 216 -7.42 -6.85 -13.57
C LEU A 216 -7.95 -6.99 -15.02
N LYS A 217 -8.96 -6.20 -15.42
CA LYS A 217 -9.48 -6.16 -16.80
C LYS A 217 -8.49 -5.56 -17.82
N LEU A 218 -7.56 -4.71 -17.36
CA LEU A 218 -6.61 -3.92 -18.18
C LEU A 218 -5.16 -4.46 -18.23
N VAL A 219 -4.86 -5.60 -17.58
CA VAL A 219 -3.57 -6.31 -17.72
C VAL A 219 -3.67 -7.49 -18.70
N PRO A 220 -2.60 -7.80 -19.46
CA PRO A 220 -2.58 -8.90 -20.43
C PRO A 220 -2.45 -10.29 -19.79
N ASN A 221 -1.77 -10.40 -18.64
CA ASN A 221 -1.67 -11.63 -17.86
C ASN A 221 -1.76 -11.25 -16.36
N ALA A 222 -2.80 -11.75 -15.68
CA ALA A 222 -3.09 -11.42 -14.29
C ALA A 222 -2.15 -12.11 -13.29
N GLU A 223 -1.63 -13.29 -13.61
CA GLU A 223 -0.68 -14.03 -12.76
C GLU A 223 0.70 -13.37 -12.77
N HIS A 224 1.22 -13.06 -13.96
CA HIS A 224 2.49 -12.35 -14.10
C HIS A 224 2.43 -10.97 -13.41
N PHE A 225 1.30 -10.27 -13.55
CA PHE A 225 1.01 -9.04 -12.81
C PHE A 225 1.05 -9.26 -11.28
N ARG A 226 0.36 -10.30 -10.76
CA ARG A 226 0.33 -10.63 -9.33
C ARG A 226 1.72 -10.91 -8.75
N THR A 227 2.52 -11.76 -9.40
CA THR A 227 3.88 -12.10 -8.94
C THR A 227 4.82 -10.88 -9.01
N THR A 228 4.73 -10.08 -10.08
CA THR A 228 5.50 -8.83 -10.20
C THR A 228 5.11 -7.80 -9.12
N LEU A 229 3.82 -7.68 -8.80
CA LEU A 229 3.32 -6.76 -7.79
C LEU A 229 3.64 -7.22 -6.36
N ARG A 230 3.60 -8.53 -6.05
CA ARG A 230 4.11 -9.07 -4.79
C ARG A 230 5.59 -8.68 -4.59
N CYS A 231 6.42 -8.95 -5.60
CA CYS A 231 7.83 -8.60 -5.63
C CYS A 231 8.06 -7.10 -5.35
N LEU A 232 7.39 -6.22 -6.10
CA LEU A 232 7.62 -4.77 -5.96
C LEU A 232 6.97 -4.16 -4.70
N LYS A 233 5.88 -4.74 -4.15
CA LYS A 233 5.38 -4.39 -2.80
C LYS A 233 6.42 -4.72 -1.72
N PHE A 234 7.02 -5.92 -1.76
CA PHE A 234 8.05 -6.33 -0.80
C PHE A 234 9.32 -5.47 -0.92
N TRP A 235 9.77 -5.21 -2.15
CA TRP A 235 10.86 -4.27 -2.44
C TRP A 235 10.58 -2.88 -1.86
N ALA A 236 9.41 -2.29 -2.16
CA ALA A 236 9.07 -0.94 -1.71
C ALA A 236 9.04 -0.83 -0.17
N LYS A 237 8.54 -1.86 0.53
CA LYS A 237 8.62 -1.98 2.00
C LYS A 237 10.08 -2.05 2.48
N ARG A 238 10.90 -2.98 1.94
CA ARG A 238 12.34 -3.12 2.29
C ARG A 238 13.14 -1.84 2.04
N ARG A 239 12.77 -1.06 1.02
CA ARG A 239 13.44 0.19 0.64
C ARG A 239 12.86 1.46 1.28
N GLY A 240 11.85 1.35 2.13
CA GLY A 240 11.28 2.49 2.88
C GLY A 240 10.43 3.45 2.04
N VAL A 241 9.95 3.04 0.86
CA VAL A 241 9.17 3.87 -0.08
C VAL A 241 7.70 3.41 -0.20
N TYR A 242 7.19 2.74 0.83
CA TYR A 242 5.82 2.23 0.89
C TYR A 242 5.01 2.90 2.03
N SER A 243 4.40 4.06 1.75
CA SER A 243 3.31 4.65 2.54
C SER A 243 2.72 5.86 1.81
N ASN A 244 1.42 5.83 1.51
CA ASN A 244 0.74 7.00 0.94
C ASN A 244 0.61 8.15 1.96
N VAL A 245 0.59 7.83 3.25
CA VAL A 245 0.37 8.80 4.34
C VAL A 245 1.56 9.74 4.50
N THR A 246 2.80 9.20 4.45
CA THR A 246 4.03 10.00 4.55
C THR A 246 4.46 10.66 3.23
N GLY A 247 3.72 10.45 2.13
CA GLY A 247 3.99 11.04 0.81
C GLY A 247 4.75 10.15 -0.17
N PHE A 248 4.85 8.84 0.09
CA PHE A 248 5.30 7.84 -0.88
C PHE A 248 4.09 7.16 -1.56
N LEU A 249 4.30 5.96 -2.10
CA LEU A 249 3.29 5.19 -2.83
C LEU A 249 2.69 4.09 -1.94
N GLY A 250 1.36 4.03 -1.87
CA GLY A 250 0.58 2.93 -1.29
C GLY A 250 0.25 1.83 -2.31
N GLY A 251 -0.43 0.77 -1.84
CA GLY A 251 -0.67 -0.44 -2.62
C GLY A 251 -1.29 -0.24 -4.01
N VAL A 252 -2.32 0.62 -4.12
CA VAL A 252 -2.96 0.92 -5.41
C VAL A 252 -2.02 1.64 -6.37
N ASN A 253 -1.12 2.50 -5.89
CA ASN A 253 -0.17 3.19 -6.76
C ASN A 253 0.83 2.20 -7.38
N TRP A 254 1.38 1.28 -6.57
CA TRP A 254 2.24 0.20 -7.06
C TRP A 254 1.49 -0.70 -8.06
N ALA A 255 0.22 -1.03 -7.78
CA ALA A 255 -0.61 -1.81 -8.71
C ALA A 255 -0.78 -1.10 -10.08
N LEU A 256 -1.07 0.20 -10.08
CA LEU A 256 -1.20 0.99 -11.31
C LEU A 256 0.12 1.10 -12.09
N LEU A 257 1.26 1.28 -11.41
CA LEU A 257 2.58 1.30 -12.04
C LEU A 257 2.96 -0.07 -12.65
N VAL A 258 2.75 -1.18 -11.90
CA VAL A 258 3.05 -2.53 -12.40
C VAL A 258 2.14 -2.91 -13.56
N ALA A 259 0.84 -2.64 -13.46
CA ALA A 259 -0.11 -2.88 -14.54
C ALA A 259 0.30 -2.16 -15.83
N ARG A 260 0.78 -0.91 -15.74
CA ARG A 260 1.26 -0.16 -16.91
C ARG A 260 2.49 -0.81 -17.56
N VAL A 261 3.40 -1.36 -16.76
CA VAL A 261 4.57 -2.11 -17.27
C VAL A 261 4.14 -3.41 -17.96
N CYS A 262 3.15 -4.12 -17.43
CA CYS A 262 2.54 -5.27 -18.12
C CYS A 262 1.92 -4.87 -19.47
N GLN A 263 1.25 -3.71 -19.57
CA GLN A 263 0.73 -3.20 -20.86
C GLN A 263 1.86 -2.88 -21.87
N PHE A 264 3.03 -2.44 -21.39
CA PHE A 264 4.19 -2.19 -22.26
C PHE A 264 4.89 -3.48 -22.73
N TYR A 265 4.77 -4.58 -21.98
CA TYR A 265 5.48 -5.83 -22.20
C TYR A 265 4.56 -7.05 -22.00
N PRO A 266 3.53 -7.25 -22.85
CA PRO A 266 2.45 -8.20 -22.58
C PRO A 266 2.88 -9.67 -22.53
N ASN A 267 3.98 -10.03 -23.19
CA ASN A 267 4.49 -11.39 -23.29
C ASN A 267 5.64 -11.68 -22.30
N ALA A 268 5.95 -10.74 -21.40
CA ALA A 268 7.08 -10.86 -20.47
C ALA A 268 6.70 -11.59 -19.17
N VAL A 269 7.64 -12.38 -18.65
CA VAL A 269 7.54 -13.07 -17.33
C VAL A 269 7.92 -12.14 -16.17
N PRO A 270 7.55 -12.44 -14.91
CA PRO A 270 7.84 -11.59 -13.76
C PRO A 270 9.30 -11.11 -13.62
N SER A 271 10.30 -11.97 -13.86
CA SER A 271 11.72 -11.56 -13.83
C SER A 271 12.03 -10.40 -14.78
N MET A 272 11.51 -10.46 -16.00
CA MET A 272 11.63 -9.40 -16.99
C MET A 272 10.83 -8.16 -16.57
N LEU A 273 9.58 -8.33 -16.12
CA LEU A 273 8.70 -7.23 -15.73
C LEU A 273 9.29 -6.39 -14.59
N VAL A 274 9.95 -7.01 -13.60
CA VAL A 274 10.66 -6.30 -12.51
C VAL A 274 11.81 -5.44 -13.05
N SER A 275 12.65 -6.00 -13.94
CA SER A 275 13.72 -5.23 -14.59
C SER A 275 13.17 -4.06 -15.43
N ARG A 276 12.15 -4.34 -16.25
CA ARG A 276 11.52 -3.33 -17.12
C ARG A 276 10.78 -2.26 -16.32
N PHE A 277 10.27 -2.56 -15.11
CA PHE A 277 9.67 -1.57 -14.22
C PHE A 277 10.66 -0.47 -13.85
N PHE A 278 11.83 -0.82 -13.32
CA PHE A 278 12.83 0.17 -12.93
C PHE A 278 13.32 0.97 -14.15
N ARG A 279 13.65 0.28 -15.25
CA ARG A 279 14.11 0.95 -16.47
C ARG A 279 13.09 1.93 -17.05
N VAL A 280 11.79 1.62 -16.98
CA VAL A 280 10.72 2.53 -17.42
C VAL A 280 10.60 3.72 -16.47
N TYR A 281 10.59 3.52 -15.15
CA TYR A 281 10.30 4.59 -14.19
C TYR A 281 11.49 5.48 -13.84
N THR A 282 12.73 4.99 -13.92
CA THR A 282 13.95 5.81 -13.91
C THR A 282 14.00 6.76 -15.11
N GLN A 283 13.52 6.33 -16.28
CA GLN A 283 13.50 7.14 -17.50
C GLN A 283 12.19 7.95 -17.68
N TRP A 284 11.24 7.84 -16.75
CA TRP A 284 9.93 8.47 -16.88
C TRP A 284 10.00 9.99 -16.63
N ARG A 285 9.52 10.77 -17.60
CA ARG A 285 9.55 12.24 -17.55
C ARG A 285 8.40 12.77 -16.70
N TRP A 286 8.52 12.70 -15.38
CA TRP A 286 7.60 13.36 -14.45
C TRP A 286 7.53 14.88 -14.73
N PRO A 287 6.36 15.53 -14.62
CA PRO A 287 5.08 15.02 -14.10
C PRO A 287 4.13 14.47 -15.16
N ASN A 288 4.60 13.85 -16.26
CA ASN A 288 3.68 13.20 -17.21
C ASN A 288 2.90 12.06 -16.51
N PRO A 289 1.57 11.94 -16.71
CA PRO A 289 0.73 11.00 -15.95
C PRO A 289 0.87 9.55 -16.42
N VAL A 290 0.89 8.63 -15.45
CA VAL A 290 0.70 7.20 -15.70
C VAL A 290 -0.81 6.92 -15.78
N MET A 291 -1.26 6.34 -16.90
CA MET A 291 -2.67 6.04 -17.19
C MET A 291 -2.79 4.65 -17.83
N LEU A 292 -3.72 3.80 -17.35
CA LEU A 292 -3.97 2.46 -17.89
C LEU A 292 -4.99 2.43 -19.05
N CYS A 293 -5.86 3.43 -19.11
CA CYS A 293 -6.91 3.64 -20.10
C CYS A 293 -6.97 5.16 -20.43
N PRO A 294 -7.68 5.57 -21.49
CA PRO A 294 -8.03 6.99 -21.67
C PRO A 294 -8.82 7.50 -20.46
N ILE A 295 -8.69 8.79 -20.15
CA ILE A 295 -9.60 9.44 -19.20
C ILE A 295 -10.93 9.66 -19.93
N GLU A 296 -12.01 9.11 -19.38
CA GLU A 296 -13.35 9.23 -19.91
C GLU A 296 -14.12 10.30 -19.13
N GLU A 297 -14.85 11.15 -19.84
CA GLU A 297 -15.76 12.13 -19.25
C GLU A 297 -17.19 11.54 -19.22
N ASP A 298 -18.06 12.09 -18.38
CA ASP A 298 -19.41 11.61 -18.11
C ASP A 298 -20.31 12.79 -17.69
N GLU A 299 -21.61 12.67 -17.94
CA GLU A 299 -22.61 13.69 -17.64
C GLU A 299 -22.90 13.82 -16.13
N LEU A 300 -22.50 12.81 -15.33
CA LEU A 300 -22.54 12.80 -13.86
C LEU A 300 -21.81 13.98 -13.18
N GLY A 301 -20.94 14.71 -13.89
CA GLY A 301 -20.39 15.99 -13.41
C GLY A 301 -19.36 15.92 -12.27
N PHE A 302 -18.96 14.73 -11.81
CA PHE A 302 -17.92 14.57 -10.80
C PHE A 302 -16.57 15.14 -11.26
N LEU A 303 -15.74 15.57 -10.30
CA LEU A 303 -14.41 16.12 -10.57
C LEU A 303 -13.45 15.02 -11.06
N VAL A 304 -13.20 14.99 -12.36
CA VAL A 304 -12.17 14.16 -13.01
C VAL A 304 -10.84 14.91 -13.03
N TRP A 305 -9.73 14.20 -12.83
CA TRP A 305 -8.38 14.74 -12.91
C TRP A 305 -8.06 15.24 -14.33
N ASP A 306 -7.87 16.55 -14.48
CA ASP A 306 -7.36 17.15 -15.70
C ASP A 306 -6.54 18.41 -15.38
N PRO A 307 -5.19 18.38 -15.53
CA PRO A 307 -4.33 19.54 -15.30
C PRO A 307 -4.56 20.67 -16.31
N ARG A 308 -5.33 20.47 -17.39
CA ARG A 308 -5.74 21.56 -18.29
C ARG A 308 -6.86 22.38 -17.64
N LYS A 309 -7.94 21.72 -17.19
CA LYS A 309 -9.09 22.34 -16.52
C LYS A 309 -8.78 22.84 -15.10
N ASN A 310 -8.12 22.01 -14.26
CA ASN A 310 -7.95 22.26 -12.83
C ASN A 310 -6.52 22.77 -12.47
N PRO A 311 -6.37 23.97 -11.87
CA PRO A 311 -5.07 24.48 -11.42
C PRO A 311 -4.40 23.64 -10.33
N LYS A 312 -5.16 22.94 -9.46
CA LYS A 312 -4.58 22.07 -8.41
C LYS A 312 -3.85 20.89 -9.04
N ASP A 313 -4.43 20.28 -10.07
CA ASP A 313 -3.88 19.12 -10.76
C ASP A 313 -2.55 19.40 -11.47
N ARG A 314 -2.27 20.67 -11.80
CA ARG A 314 -0.97 21.13 -12.34
C ARG A 314 0.18 21.06 -11.33
N THR A 315 -0.12 20.95 -10.03
CA THR A 315 0.90 20.90 -8.96
C THR A 315 1.35 19.49 -8.62
N HIS A 316 0.70 18.46 -9.17
CA HIS A 316 1.04 17.05 -8.89
C HIS A 316 2.41 16.66 -9.49
N HIS A 317 3.34 16.24 -8.63
CA HIS A 317 4.71 15.92 -9.05
C HIS A 317 4.86 14.54 -9.72
N MET A 318 4.06 13.56 -9.30
CA MET A 318 4.12 12.18 -9.79
C MET A 318 2.72 11.61 -10.05
N PRO A 319 1.94 12.14 -11.02
CA PRO A 319 0.55 11.72 -11.19
C PRO A 319 0.39 10.28 -11.71
N ILE A 320 -0.35 9.46 -10.96
CA ILE A 320 -0.70 8.07 -11.29
C ILE A 320 -2.22 7.95 -11.22
N ILE A 321 -2.87 7.82 -12.37
CA ILE A 321 -4.32 8.05 -12.51
C ILE A 321 -5.11 6.75 -12.38
N THR A 322 -6.22 6.78 -11.63
CA THR A 322 -7.13 5.64 -11.50
C THR A 322 -7.89 5.37 -12.81
N PRO A 323 -8.09 4.10 -13.20
CA PRO A 323 -8.73 3.74 -14.48
C PRO A 323 -10.26 3.79 -14.46
N ALA A 324 -10.88 3.79 -13.28
CA ALA A 324 -12.33 3.87 -13.13
C ALA A 324 -12.78 5.33 -13.03
N TYR A 325 -13.88 5.66 -13.70
CA TYR A 325 -14.57 6.94 -13.54
C TYR A 325 -15.23 7.04 -12.15
N PRO A 326 -15.10 8.19 -11.45
CA PRO A 326 -14.32 9.38 -11.82
C PRO A 326 -12.80 9.19 -11.65
N CYS A 327 -12.04 9.45 -12.71
CA CYS A 327 -10.59 9.21 -12.71
C CYS A 327 -9.86 10.27 -11.86
N MET A 328 -9.08 9.83 -10.87
CA MET A 328 -8.38 10.69 -9.90
C MET A 328 -6.88 10.41 -9.90
N ASN A 329 -6.06 11.40 -9.50
CA ASN A 329 -4.66 11.13 -9.19
C ASN A 329 -4.55 10.37 -7.84
N SER A 330 -4.19 9.10 -7.89
CA SER A 330 -4.01 8.25 -6.70
C SER A 330 -2.80 8.63 -5.82
N SER A 331 -1.89 9.46 -6.32
CA SER A 331 -0.59 9.79 -5.71
C SER A 331 -0.41 11.31 -5.48
N TYR A 332 -1.52 12.00 -5.18
CA TYR A 332 -1.54 13.43 -4.84
C TYR A 332 -0.68 13.78 -3.61
N ASN A 333 -0.32 12.79 -2.78
CA ASN A 333 0.50 12.98 -1.60
C ASN A 333 2.02 13.16 -1.87
N VAL A 334 2.51 12.85 -3.07
CA VAL A 334 3.94 12.91 -3.40
C VAL A 334 4.47 14.36 -3.41
N SER A 335 5.56 14.61 -2.67
CA SER A 335 6.27 15.90 -2.63
C SER A 335 7.57 15.87 -3.47
N PRO A 336 8.23 17.01 -3.72
CA PRO A 336 9.53 17.05 -4.37
C PRO A 336 10.61 16.21 -3.66
N SER A 337 10.63 16.16 -2.33
CA SER A 337 11.59 15.34 -1.57
C SER A 337 11.27 13.85 -1.62
N THR A 338 10.00 13.45 -1.52
CA THR A 338 9.65 12.02 -1.61
C THR A 338 9.80 11.50 -3.04
N LEU A 339 9.49 12.31 -4.06
CA LEU A 339 9.79 11.99 -5.45
C LEU A 339 11.30 11.77 -5.68
N ARG A 340 12.17 12.66 -5.16
CA ARG A 340 13.63 12.42 -5.24
C ARG A 340 13.99 11.06 -4.63
N VAL A 341 13.56 10.77 -3.41
CA VAL A 341 13.90 9.50 -2.74
C VAL A 341 13.43 8.29 -3.55
N MET A 342 12.24 8.36 -4.16
CA MET A 342 11.76 7.29 -5.05
C MET A 342 12.60 7.14 -6.30
N MET A 343 12.98 8.23 -6.97
CA MET A 343 13.90 8.19 -8.12
C MET A 343 15.28 7.61 -7.73
N ASP A 344 15.82 8.00 -6.58
CA ASP A 344 17.08 7.44 -6.06
C ASP A 344 16.97 5.92 -5.82
N GLN A 345 15.81 5.42 -5.39
CA GLN A 345 15.56 3.98 -5.24
C GLN A 345 15.27 3.28 -6.58
N PHE A 346 14.64 3.95 -7.56
CA PHE A 346 14.45 3.38 -8.90
C PHE A 346 15.77 3.25 -9.66
N GLU A 347 16.69 4.20 -9.52
CA GLU A 347 18.05 4.10 -10.07
C GLU A 347 18.82 2.94 -9.42
N PHE A 348 18.76 2.81 -8.09
CA PHE A 348 19.32 1.65 -7.38
C PHE A 348 18.72 0.32 -7.90
N GLY A 349 17.40 0.24 -8.04
CA GLY A 349 16.71 -0.94 -8.56
C GLY A 349 17.10 -1.27 -10.00
N ASN A 350 17.16 -0.26 -10.88
CA ASN A 350 17.58 -0.42 -12.28
C ASN A 350 18.99 -1.01 -12.36
N LYS A 351 19.95 -0.42 -11.64
CA LYS A 351 21.33 -0.91 -11.62
C LYS A 351 21.45 -2.35 -11.12
N ILE A 352 20.75 -2.70 -10.03
CA ILE A 352 20.78 -4.07 -9.51
C ILE A 352 20.13 -5.04 -10.50
N CYS A 353 19.06 -4.65 -11.20
CA CYS A 353 18.48 -5.46 -12.27
C CYS A 353 19.42 -5.61 -13.49
N GLU A 354 20.18 -4.59 -13.88
CA GLU A 354 21.21 -4.69 -14.91
C GLU A 354 22.35 -5.64 -14.50
N ASP A 355 22.82 -5.57 -13.24
CA ASP A 355 23.83 -6.51 -12.73
C ASP A 355 23.27 -7.94 -12.57
N ILE A 356 21.95 -8.13 -12.38
CA ILE A 356 21.28 -9.46 -12.43
C ILE A 356 21.11 -9.96 -13.88
N GLU A 357 20.73 -9.13 -14.85
CA GLU A 357 20.66 -9.50 -16.27
C GLU A 357 22.05 -9.93 -16.80
N LEU A 358 23.12 -9.34 -16.26
CA LEU A 358 24.53 -9.66 -16.55
C LEU A 358 25.12 -10.77 -15.66
N ASN A 359 24.30 -11.46 -14.84
CA ASN A 359 24.71 -12.56 -13.93
C ASN A 359 25.82 -12.21 -12.92
N LYS A 360 25.98 -10.93 -12.55
CA LYS A 360 26.95 -10.45 -11.55
C LYS A 360 26.36 -10.36 -10.13
N SER A 361 25.04 -10.36 -10.02
CA SER A 361 24.29 -10.18 -8.77
C SER A 361 23.11 -11.16 -8.71
N GLN A 362 22.53 -11.34 -7.52
CA GLN A 362 21.36 -12.19 -7.27
C GLN A 362 20.16 -11.35 -6.83
N TRP A 363 18.96 -11.95 -6.89
CA TRP A 363 17.72 -11.28 -6.47
C TRP A 363 17.77 -10.73 -5.05
N VAL A 364 18.45 -11.42 -4.11
CA VAL A 364 18.63 -10.97 -2.71
C VAL A 364 19.14 -9.52 -2.62
N SER A 365 20.08 -9.12 -3.48
CA SER A 365 20.67 -7.78 -3.51
C SER A 365 19.66 -6.67 -3.79
N LEU A 366 18.56 -6.98 -4.48
CA LEU A 366 17.49 -6.02 -4.80
C LEU A 366 16.68 -5.66 -3.54
N PHE A 367 16.55 -6.60 -2.61
CA PHE A 367 15.71 -6.50 -1.41
C PHE A 367 16.49 -6.17 -0.14
N GLU A 368 17.77 -5.80 -0.25
CA GLU A 368 18.56 -5.30 0.88
C GLU A 368 17.81 -4.15 1.61
N PRO A 369 17.70 -4.18 2.95
CA PRO A 369 17.05 -3.12 3.70
C PRO A 369 17.69 -1.74 3.46
N TYR A 370 16.88 -0.70 3.33
CA TYR A 370 17.40 0.66 3.23
C TYR A 370 17.89 1.16 4.60
N PHE A 371 19.21 1.35 4.73
CA PHE A 371 19.90 1.82 5.94
C PHE A 371 19.65 3.32 6.23
N PHE A 372 18.39 3.70 6.44
CA PHE A 372 17.93 5.08 6.66
C PHE A 372 18.76 5.86 7.69
N PHE A 373 19.07 5.22 8.82
CA PHE A 373 19.87 5.79 9.91
C PHE A 373 21.37 5.88 9.65
N GLU A 374 21.88 5.34 8.53
CA GLU A 374 23.25 5.55 8.07
C GLU A 374 23.36 6.65 7.01
N VAL A 375 22.34 6.85 6.17
CA VAL A 375 22.40 7.78 5.02
C VAL A 375 22.55 9.24 5.43
N TYR A 376 21.67 9.75 6.29
CA TYR A 376 21.58 11.19 6.60
C TYR A 376 22.54 11.62 7.72
N LYS A 377 22.99 12.89 7.67
CA LYS A 377 23.81 13.47 8.75
C LYS A 377 22.97 14.00 9.92
N ASN A 378 21.74 14.39 9.61
CA ASN A 378 20.78 15.06 10.47
C ASN A 378 19.41 14.41 10.29
N TYR A 379 18.64 14.36 11.37
CA TYR A 379 17.29 13.82 11.42
C TYR A 379 16.40 14.78 12.24
N LEU A 380 15.10 14.78 11.96
CA LEU A 380 14.10 15.12 12.96
C LEU A 380 13.61 13.84 13.62
N GLN A 381 13.38 13.91 14.91
CA GLN A 381 12.70 12.90 15.71
C GLN A 381 11.39 13.52 16.20
N VAL A 382 10.26 12.87 15.90
CA VAL A 382 8.91 13.26 16.28
C VAL A 382 8.44 12.24 17.32
N ASP A 383 8.69 12.53 18.59
CA ASP A 383 8.21 11.73 19.72
C ASP A 383 6.76 12.08 20.02
N ILE A 384 5.97 11.05 20.31
CA ILE A 384 4.53 11.09 20.63
C ILE A 384 4.35 10.30 21.92
N ILE A 385 3.67 10.87 22.91
CA ILE A 385 3.29 10.17 24.15
C ILE A 385 1.80 10.34 24.44
N ALA A 386 1.25 9.43 25.22
CA ALA A 386 -0.10 9.49 25.78
C ALA A 386 -0.13 8.93 27.20
N ALA A 387 -1.27 9.06 27.90
CA ALA A 387 -1.47 8.47 29.22
C ALA A 387 -1.60 6.94 29.17
N ASP A 388 -2.32 6.42 28.17
CA ASP A 388 -2.54 4.99 27.93
C ASP A 388 -2.38 4.60 26.44
N ASN A 389 -2.51 3.31 26.14
CA ASN A 389 -2.29 2.77 24.79
C ASN A 389 -3.45 3.04 23.80
N TYR A 390 -4.68 3.25 24.29
CA TYR A 390 -5.84 3.58 23.46
C TYR A 390 -5.73 5.02 22.98
N ASP A 391 -5.43 5.93 23.91
CA ASP A 391 -5.12 7.32 23.60
C ASP A 391 -3.88 7.44 22.71
N LEU A 392 -2.82 6.64 22.95
CA LEU A 392 -1.64 6.62 22.07
C LEU A 392 -2.01 6.23 20.64
N LEU A 393 -2.86 5.20 20.44
CA LEU A 393 -3.23 4.71 19.11
C LEU A 393 -3.96 5.79 18.29
N ALA A 394 -4.93 6.47 18.91
CA ALA A 394 -5.68 7.56 18.28
C ALA A 394 -4.77 8.78 17.99
N TRP A 395 -3.96 9.18 18.98
CA TRP A 395 -3.05 10.32 18.87
C TRP A 395 -1.94 10.10 17.83
N LYS A 396 -1.35 8.90 17.81
CA LYS A 396 -0.39 8.45 16.77
C LYS A 396 -0.98 8.62 15.38
N GLY A 397 -2.18 8.11 15.11
CA GLY A 397 -2.81 8.20 13.79
C GLY A 397 -3.07 9.65 13.34
N TRP A 398 -3.46 10.52 14.27
CA TRP A 398 -3.64 11.96 14.01
C TRP A 398 -2.34 12.67 13.63
N VAL A 399 -1.22 12.33 14.30
CA VAL A 399 0.11 12.88 14.01
C VAL A 399 0.70 12.28 12.73
N GLU A 400 0.59 10.97 12.53
CA GLU A 400 1.11 10.26 11.34
C GLU A 400 0.50 10.83 10.05
N SER A 401 -0.83 11.01 10.04
CA SER A 401 -1.58 11.65 8.94
C SER A 401 -1.19 13.11 8.66
N ARG A 402 -0.38 13.72 9.53
CA ARG A 402 0.15 15.09 9.39
C ARG A 402 1.66 15.15 9.12
N LEU A 403 2.42 14.05 9.23
CA LEU A 403 3.88 14.05 8.93
C LEU A 403 4.21 14.58 7.53
N ARG A 404 3.34 14.34 6.54
CA ARG A 404 3.43 14.96 5.21
C ARG A 404 3.38 16.49 5.25
N GLN A 405 2.56 17.09 6.11
CA GLN A 405 2.48 18.54 6.24
C GLN A 405 3.79 19.11 6.80
N LEU A 406 4.46 18.44 7.74
CA LEU A 406 5.79 18.85 8.19
C LEU A 406 6.82 18.84 7.04
N THR A 407 6.81 17.82 6.18
CA THR A 407 7.62 17.81 4.94
C THR A 407 7.32 19.04 4.07
N LEU A 408 6.04 19.31 3.79
CA LEU A 408 5.64 20.43 2.93
C LEU A 408 5.96 21.81 3.55
N LYS A 409 5.78 22.00 4.86
CA LYS A 409 6.15 23.25 5.56
C LYS A 409 7.67 23.47 5.55
N ILE A 410 8.49 22.42 5.71
CA ILE A 410 9.97 22.54 5.60
C ILE A 410 10.40 22.83 4.15
N GLU A 411 9.78 22.20 3.16
CA GLU A 411 10.03 22.50 1.74
C GLU A 411 9.64 23.94 1.39
N ARG A 412 8.51 24.44 1.91
CA ARG A 412 8.05 25.83 1.79
C ARG A 412 9.05 26.81 2.40
N ASP A 413 9.37 26.66 3.68
CA ASP A 413 10.14 27.65 4.46
C ASP A 413 11.64 27.67 4.13
N THR A 414 12.15 26.61 3.50
CA THR A 414 13.53 26.55 3.01
C THR A 414 13.65 26.75 1.50
N ASN A 415 12.57 27.17 0.82
CA ASN A 415 12.49 27.34 -0.64
C ASN A 415 12.98 26.08 -1.41
N GLY A 416 12.71 24.89 -0.88
CA GLY A 416 13.16 23.60 -1.42
C GLY A 416 14.67 23.34 -1.32
N MET A 417 15.42 24.12 -0.54
CA MET A 417 16.86 23.91 -0.30
C MET A 417 17.14 22.81 0.72
N LEU A 418 16.24 22.60 1.69
CA LEU A 418 16.27 21.46 2.61
C LEU A 418 15.23 20.42 2.17
N GLN A 419 15.66 19.18 2.00
CA GLN A 419 14.83 18.06 1.57
C GLN A 419 14.66 17.06 2.71
N CYS A 420 13.42 16.55 2.84
CA CYS A 420 13.03 15.66 3.93
C CYS A 420 12.70 14.26 3.40
N HIS A 421 13.25 13.22 4.05
CA HIS A 421 12.85 11.83 3.86
C HIS A 421 12.09 11.39 5.12
N PRO A 422 10.74 11.48 5.18
CA PRO A 422 9.97 10.90 6.28
C PRO A 422 10.04 9.38 6.22
N TYR A 423 10.54 8.72 7.26
CA TYR A 423 10.58 7.26 7.30
C TYR A 423 9.18 6.71 7.61
N PRO A 424 8.66 5.70 6.87
CA PRO A 424 7.33 5.16 7.11
C PRO A 424 7.14 4.46 8.45
N ASN A 425 8.21 3.92 9.06
CA ASN A 425 8.08 3.06 10.23
C ASN A 425 8.15 3.86 11.54
N GLU A 426 7.32 3.45 12.50
CA GLU A 426 7.37 3.86 13.90
C GLU A 426 8.47 3.16 14.70
N PHE A 427 8.82 3.74 15.85
CA PHE A 427 9.70 3.15 16.86
C PHE A 427 9.14 3.38 18.27
N VAL A 428 9.03 2.31 19.06
CA VAL A 428 8.64 2.39 20.48
C VAL A 428 9.89 2.49 21.35
N ASP A 429 9.82 3.25 22.44
CA ASP A 429 10.88 3.31 23.45
C ASP A 429 10.37 2.66 24.74
N THR A 430 10.66 1.37 24.91
CA THR A 430 10.23 0.58 26.08
C THR A 430 10.93 0.96 27.38
N SER A 431 11.85 1.94 27.36
CA SER A 431 12.45 2.51 28.57
C SER A 431 11.66 3.68 29.15
N LYS A 432 10.71 4.26 28.40
CA LYS A 432 9.83 5.33 28.90
C LYS A 432 8.70 4.75 29.77
N PRO A 433 8.31 5.42 30.87
CA PRO A 433 7.27 4.94 31.78
C PRO A 433 5.83 5.18 31.28
N CYS A 434 5.68 5.85 30.13
CA CYS A 434 4.41 6.13 29.47
C CYS A 434 4.41 5.53 28.06
N PRO A 435 3.23 5.16 27.50
CA PRO A 435 3.09 4.76 26.11
C PRO A 435 3.72 5.78 25.16
N HIS A 436 4.58 5.29 24.26
CA HIS A 436 5.43 6.13 23.41
C HIS A 436 5.56 5.58 21.99
N CYS A 437 5.48 6.47 21.01
CA CYS A 437 5.76 6.22 19.60
C CYS A 437 6.66 7.35 19.04
N ALA A 438 7.67 7.01 18.25
CA ALA A 438 8.54 7.97 17.58
C ALA A 438 8.61 7.73 16.07
N PHE A 439 8.51 8.81 15.29
CA PHE A 439 8.78 8.83 13.85
C PHE A 439 10.06 9.63 13.55
N PHE A 440 10.75 9.31 12.45
CA PHE A 440 11.99 9.98 12.07
C PHE A 440 11.95 10.52 10.64
N MET A 441 12.57 11.69 10.41
CA MET A 441 12.69 12.31 9.09
C MET A 441 14.16 12.64 8.79
N GLY A 442 14.72 12.07 7.73
CA GLY A 442 16.10 12.33 7.30
C GLY A 442 16.23 13.68 6.61
N LEU A 443 17.20 14.50 7.02
CA LEU A 443 17.41 15.85 6.48
C LEU A 443 18.68 15.91 5.59
N GLN A 444 18.52 16.35 4.35
CA GLN A 444 19.60 16.56 3.38
C GLN A 444 19.43 17.91 2.66
N ARG A 445 20.53 18.58 2.30
CA ARG A 445 20.45 19.75 1.41
C ARG A 445 20.29 19.28 -0.04
N LYS A 446 19.46 19.98 -0.81
CA LYS A 446 19.35 19.76 -2.25
C LYS A 446 20.73 19.90 -2.92
N GLU A 447 21.04 18.99 -3.82
CA GLU A 447 22.33 18.99 -4.52
C GLU A 447 22.45 20.17 -5.48
N GLY A 448 23.68 20.62 -5.74
CA GLY A 448 23.98 21.80 -6.58
C GLY A 448 23.84 23.17 -5.88
N VAL A 449 23.30 23.24 -4.66
CA VAL A 449 23.28 24.49 -3.88
C VAL A 449 24.71 24.85 -3.44
N GLN A 450 25.22 26.02 -3.85
CA GLN A 450 26.50 26.52 -3.33
C GLN A 450 26.38 26.85 -1.84
N VAL A 451 27.26 26.28 -1.02
CA VAL A 451 27.23 26.40 0.44
C VAL A 451 28.31 27.37 0.91
N GLN A 452 27.91 28.43 1.60
CA GLN A 452 28.79 29.09 2.55
C GLN A 452 28.90 28.21 3.80
N GLU A 453 30.11 27.83 4.20
CA GLU A 453 30.30 26.97 5.38
C GLU A 453 29.70 27.62 6.63
N GLY A 454 28.92 26.84 7.39
CA GLY A 454 28.27 27.29 8.61
C GLY A 454 26.84 27.83 8.45
N GLN A 455 26.33 28.11 7.24
CA GLN A 455 24.93 28.48 7.04
C GLN A 455 23.99 27.39 7.60
N GLN A 456 23.08 27.73 8.51
CA GLN A 456 22.09 26.79 9.09
C GLN A 456 20.69 27.11 8.58
N PHE A 457 19.82 26.09 8.48
CA PHE A 457 18.39 26.30 8.28
C PHE A 457 17.72 26.36 9.65
N ASP A 458 17.11 27.49 9.97
CA ASP A 458 16.27 27.62 11.15
C ASP A 458 14.83 27.21 10.79
N ILE A 459 14.44 26.03 11.26
CA ILE A 459 13.10 25.44 11.04
C ILE A 459 12.28 25.42 12.33
N ARG A 460 12.66 26.21 13.36
CA ARG A 460 11.92 26.26 14.64
C ARG A 460 10.49 26.77 14.44
N GLY A 461 10.33 27.89 13.73
CA GLY A 461 9.00 28.43 13.39
C GLY A 461 8.14 27.42 12.62
N THR A 462 8.72 26.76 11.62
CA THR A 462 8.09 25.67 10.84
C THR A 462 7.60 24.51 11.73
N VAL A 463 8.40 24.13 12.71
CA VAL A 463 8.09 23.06 13.68
C VAL A 463 7.02 23.49 14.67
N ASP A 464 7.03 24.74 15.13
CA ASP A 464 6.04 25.25 16.08
C ASP A 464 4.69 25.51 15.39
N GLU A 465 4.68 25.96 14.13
CA GLU A 465 3.49 26.02 13.26
C GLU A 465 2.91 24.61 12.99
N PHE A 466 3.76 23.57 12.93
CA PHE A 466 3.31 22.19 12.80
C PHE A 466 2.70 21.62 14.10
N LYS A 467 3.27 21.95 15.27
CA LYS A 467 2.67 21.61 16.57
C LYS A 467 1.32 22.30 16.76
N GLN A 468 1.19 23.55 16.33
CA GLN A 468 -0.08 24.30 16.38
C GLN A 468 -1.18 23.58 15.57
N ASP A 469 -0.93 23.23 14.30
CA ASP A 469 -1.87 22.44 13.49
C ASP A 469 -2.31 21.13 14.19
N ILE A 470 -1.37 20.44 14.84
CA ILE A 470 -1.60 19.17 15.54
C ILE A 470 -2.40 19.35 16.83
N SER A 471 -2.20 20.46 17.56
CA SER A 471 -2.94 20.79 18.77
C SER A 471 -4.43 21.09 18.55
N MET A 472 -4.86 21.29 17.30
CA MET A 472 -6.27 21.43 16.93
C MET A 472 -7.04 20.09 16.89
N TYR A 473 -6.61 19.09 17.67
CA TYR A 473 -7.26 17.78 17.68
C TYR A 473 -8.49 17.78 18.58
N SER A 474 -9.67 17.62 17.99
CA SER A 474 -10.98 17.65 18.69
C SER A 474 -11.12 16.63 19.82
N TYR A 475 -10.31 15.56 19.80
CA TYR A 475 -10.33 14.48 20.79
C TYR A 475 -9.07 14.47 21.69
N TRP A 476 -8.34 15.58 21.77
CA TRP A 476 -7.16 15.71 22.64
C TRP A 476 -7.51 15.47 24.12
N ARG A 477 -6.64 14.75 24.84
CA ARG A 477 -6.77 14.43 26.26
C ARG A 477 -5.48 14.76 27.03
N PRO A 478 -5.56 15.10 28.32
CA PRO A 478 -4.38 15.35 29.15
C PRO A 478 -3.38 14.18 29.11
N GLY A 479 -2.14 14.49 28.74
CA GLY A 479 -1.07 13.50 28.55
C GLY A 479 -0.77 13.15 27.09
N MET A 480 -1.65 13.53 26.13
CA MET A 480 -1.32 13.49 24.69
C MET A 480 -0.36 14.64 24.35
N ASP A 481 0.93 14.34 24.20
CA ASP A 481 1.98 15.33 23.89
C ASP A 481 2.77 14.95 22.62
N ILE A 482 3.43 15.95 22.03
CA ILE A 482 4.27 15.80 20.83
C ILE A 482 5.57 16.63 20.92
N PHE A 483 6.72 15.98 20.72
CA PHE A 483 8.04 16.61 20.77
C PHE A 483 8.79 16.40 19.46
N VAL A 484 8.91 17.46 18.68
CA VAL A 484 9.74 17.48 17.47
C VAL A 484 11.12 18.03 17.82
N SER A 485 12.17 17.24 17.62
CA SER A 485 13.56 17.55 17.99
C SER A 485 14.56 17.28 16.86
N HIS A 486 15.68 18.00 16.86
CA HIS A 486 16.79 17.77 15.92
C HIS A 486 17.80 16.78 16.49
N VAL A 487 18.11 15.73 15.74
CA VAL A 487 19.03 14.66 16.13
C VAL A 487 20.12 14.49 15.07
N ARG A 488 21.39 14.50 15.47
CA ARG A 488 22.52 14.20 14.56
C ARG A 488 22.71 12.69 14.49
N ARG A 489 23.24 12.15 13.38
CA ARG A 489 23.44 10.69 13.20
C ARG A 489 24.19 9.99 14.36
N LYS A 490 25.07 10.70 15.07
CA LYS A 490 25.80 10.18 16.25
C LYS A 490 24.99 10.12 17.55
N GLN A 491 23.75 10.61 17.54
CA GLN A 491 22.88 10.81 18.71
C GLN A 491 21.51 10.14 18.53
N ILE A 492 21.34 9.32 17.48
CA ILE A 492 20.12 8.53 17.26
C ILE A 492 19.94 7.59 18.46
N PRO A 493 18.73 7.50 19.07
CA PRO A 493 18.48 6.65 20.23
C PRO A 493 18.79 5.17 19.98
N VAL A 494 19.19 4.45 21.02
CA VAL A 494 19.62 3.03 20.89
C VAL A 494 18.43 2.11 20.60
N TYR A 495 17.21 2.43 21.06
CA TYR A 495 15.99 1.63 20.79
C TYR A 495 15.67 1.49 19.29
N VAL A 496 16.19 2.39 18.46
CA VAL A 496 16.06 2.34 16.99
C VAL A 496 16.83 1.16 16.38
N PHE A 497 17.76 0.55 17.12
CA PHE A 497 18.61 -0.56 16.68
C PHE A 497 18.41 -1.80 17.58
N PRO A 498 17.28 -2.53 17.50
CA PRO A 498 16.99 -3.66 18.39
C PRO A 498 18.00 -4.82 18.26
N GLU A 499 18.60 -5.03 17.09
CA GLU A 499 19.72 -5.99 16.90
C GLU A 499 21.12 -5.43 17.28
N GLY A 500 21.17 -4.22 17.84
CA GLY A 500 22.39 -3.46 18.07
C GLY A 500 22.92 -2.75 16.81
N TYR A 501 23.81 -1.77 17.02
CA TYR A 501 24.34 -0.92 15.94
C TYR A 501 25.40 -1.64 15.08
N LYS A 502 24.96 -2.59 14.26
CA LYS A 502 25.76 -3.37 13.30
C LYS A 502 26.18 -2.52 12.09
N ARG A 503 27.07 -1.54 12.32
CA ARG A 503 27.57 -0.63 11.29
C ARG A 503 28.29 -1.37 10.15
N GLN A 504 27.58 -1.63 9.05
CA GLN A 504 28.17 -2.27 7.88
C GLN A 504 29.08 -1.28 7.16
N ARG A 505 30.32 -1.69 6.87
CA ARG A 505 31.20 -0.93 5.96
C ARG A 505 30.72 -1.15 4.53
N LEU A 506 29.85 -0.26 4.05
CA LEU A 506 29.54 -0.11 2.62
C LEU A 506 30.84 -0.20 1.80
N PRO A 507 30.96 -1.14 0.84
CA PRO A 507 32.10 -1.20 -0.06
C PRO A 507 32.23 0.12 -0.81
N ARG A 508 33.43 0.73 -0.77
CA ARG A 508 33.70 1.95 -1.53
C ARG A 508 33.72 1.62 -3.02
N THR A 509 32.64 1.90 -3.72
CA THR A 509 32.66 2.00 -5.19
C THR A 509 33.71 3.04 -5.57
N PRO A 510 34.67 2.73 -6.46
CA PRO A 510 35.61 3.74 -6.95
C PRO A 510 34.84 4.83 -7.69
N GLN A 511 34.97 6.09 -7.25
CA GLN A 511 34.46 7.21 -8.02
C GLN A 511 35.29 7.38 -9.31
N HIS A 512 34.65 7.84 -10.38
CA HIS A 512 35.27 8.00 -11.69
C HIS A 512 36.59 8.78 -11.61
N CYS A 513 37.67 8.16 -12.11
CA CYS A 513 38.87 8.89 -12.47
C CYS A 513 38.57 9.70 -13.74
N THR A 514 38.70 11.02 -13.68
CA THR A 514 38.49 11.90 -14.83
C THR A 514 39.61 11.71 -15.85
N THR A 515 39.29 11.20 -17.03
CA THR A 515 40.20 11.06 -18.16
C THR A 515 40.59 12.43 -18.73
N PRO A 516 41.88 12.80 -18.77
CA PRO A 516 42.34 13.93 -19.58
C PRO A 516 42.26 13.57 -21.07
N THR A 517 41.93 14.54 -21.92
CA THR A 517 42.01 14.40 -23.38
C THR A 517 43.47 14.36 -23.86
N PRO A 518 43.81 13.56 -24.89
CA PRO A 518 45.18 13.45 -25.38
C PRO A 518 45.55 14.58 -26.34
N GLU A 519 46.62 15.31 -26.06
CA GLU A 519 47.32 16.13 -27.06
C GLU A 519 48.84 15.86 -27.04
N LYS A 520 49.34 15.43 -28.19
CA LYS A 520 50.70 15.64 -28.77
C LYS A 520 51.92 15.27 -27.91
N GLU A 521 52.56 14.19 -28.31
CA GLU A 521 53.97 13.91 -28.03
C GLU A 521 54.88 15.03 -28.58
N ILE A 522 55.98 15.35 -27.88
CA ILE A 522 57.29 15.70 -28.45
C ILE A 522 58.38 15.59 -27.36
N LYS A 523 59.17 14.51 -27.47
CA LYS A 523 60.63 14.37 -27.25
C LYS A 523 61.38 14.69 -25.93
N ASP A 524 62.47 13.92 -25.81
CA ASP A 524 63.80 14.19 -25.21
C ASP A 524 64.02 14.17 -23.68
N CYS A 525 64.18 12.93 -23.16
CA CYS A 525 65.44 12.34 -22.67
C CYS A 525 66.33 12.98 -21.56
N MET A 526 66.86 12.09 -20.69
CA MET A 526 68.03 12.22 -19.77
C MET A 526 67.80 13.04 -18.47
N SER A 527 68.36 12.69 -17.30
CA SER A 527 69.05 11.46 -16.83
C SER A 527 69.24 11.43 -15.29
N SER A 528 69.44 10.24 -14.72
CA SER A 528 70.14 9.92 -13.44
C SER A 528 69.53 10.29 -12.07
N GLU A 529 69.37 9.25 -11.23
CA GLU A 529 69.96 8.98 -9.89
C GLU A 529 70.24 10.18 -8.92
N ASP A 530 70.13 10.07 -7.58
CA ASP A 530 70.36 8.89 -6.71
C ASP A 530 69.57 8.93 -5.35
N ARG A 531 70.01 8.13 -4.34
CA ARG A 531 69.25 7.61 -3.18
C ARG A 531 69.15 8.46 -1.89
N LEU A 532 67.95 8.41 -1.30
CA LEU A 532 67.62 8.19 0.14
C LEU A 532 67.99 9.26 1.23
N PRO A 533 67.33 9.25 2.42
CA PRO A 533 67.25 10.42 3.32
C PRO A 533 67.95 10.29 4.70
N LYS A 534 68.15 11.41 5.43
CA LYS A 534 68.40 11.42 6.90
C LYS A 534 68.19 12.77 7.64
N ARG A 535 67.30 12.73 8.65
CA ARG A 535 67.30 13.35 10.02
C ARG A 535 67.95 14.73 10.33
N LYS A 536 67.12 15.63 10.87
CA LYS A 536 67.21 16.40 12.16
C LYS A 536 68.58 16.94 12.67
N HIS A 537 68.70 18.28 12.71
CA HIS A 537 69.08 19.14 13.87
C HIS A 537 68.71 20.62 13.51
N ASN A 538 68.34 21.61 14.35
CA ASN A 538 68.75 22.07 15.70
C ASN A 538 70.20 22.60 15.74
N ASN A 539 70.54 23.80 16.26
CA ASN A 539 69.80 24.79 17.05
C ASN A 539 70.47 26.20 16.95
N GLU A 540 69.95 27.21 17.67
CA GLU A 540 70.67 28.44 18.15
C GLU A 540 71.13 29.48 17.08
N MET A 541 71.30 30.80 17.35
CA MET A 541 70.96 31.72 18.47
C MET A 541 70.85 33.16 17.86
N ASN A 542 70.14 34.17 18.39
CA ASN A 542 70.33 34.88 19.66
C ASN A 542 69.20 35.92 19.92
N ASP A 543 68.89 36.17 21.20
CA ASP A 543 68.59 37.46 21.90
C ASP A 543 67.68 38.59 21.31
N VAL A 544 66.94 39.38 22.10
CA VAL A 544 66.84 39.47 23.58
C VAL A 544 65.42 39.87 24.09
N GLN A 545 65.07 39.36 25.28
CA GLN A 545 64.20 39.87 26.37
C GLN A 545 63.26 41.11 26.20
N SER A 546 62.12 41.25 26.92
CA SER A 546 61.67 40.55 28.15
C SER A 546 60.13 40.63 28.41
N ASN A 547 59.54 39.52 28.89
CA ASN A 547 58.80 39.33 30.18
C ASN A 547 57.67 40.29 30.63
N LYS A 548 56.64 39.89 31.41
CA LYS A 548 56.38 38.74 32.35
C LYS A 548 54.99 38.12 32.06
N LEU A 549 54.81 36.79 32.00
CA LEU A 549 54.53 35.83 33.11
C LEU A 549 53.18 36.04 33.83
N GLY A 550 52.34 35.00 34.07
CA GLY A 550 52.52 33.56 33.76
C GLY A 550 51.26 32.70 33.97
N LYS A 551 51.34 31.40 33.64
CA LYS A 551 50.24 30.40 33.77
C LYS A 551 50.38 29.55 35.04
N GLN A 552 49.26 29.05 35.59
CA GLN A 552 49.15 27.63 35.96
C GLN A 552 47.69 27.15 36.09
N MET A 553 47.50 25.83 36.05
CA MET A 553 46.24 25.10 36.30
C MET A 553 46.34 24.36 37.63
N SER A 554 45.27 24.26 38.43
CA SER A 554 45.11 23.19 39.45
C SER A 554 43.66 22.98 39.89
N VAL A 555 43.26 21.70 39.97
CA VAL A 555 42.45 21.05 41.03
C VAL A 555 41.08 21.63 41.46
N SER A 556 40.06 20.75 41.43
CA SER A 556 38.73 20.94 42.03
C SER A 556 38.66 20.48 43.49
N PRO A 557 37.78 21.06 44.34
CA PRO A 557 37.27 20.42 45.57
C PRO A 557 35.91 19.72 45.36
N GLN A 558 35.51 18.88 46.32
CA GLN A 558 34.19 18.22 46.37
C GLN A 558 33.31 18.78 47.51
N ARG A 559 31.98 18.61 47.33
CA ARG A 559 30.87 18.49 48.31
C ARG A 559 31.10 18.87 49.80
N ILE A 560 30.13 19.58 50.40
CA ILE A 560 29.25 19.13 51.52
C ILE A 560 28.27 20.25 51.93
N GLY A 561 26.99 19.91 52.15
CA GLY A 561 25.97 20.69 52.91
C GLY A 561 25.51 22.05 52.34
N SER A 562 24.40 22.63 52.80
CA SER A 562 23.22 22.08 53.48
C SER A 562 22.04 23.07 53.43
N ASP A 563 20.85 22.61 53.84
CA ASP A 563 19.70 23.39 54.34
C ASP A 563 18.87 24.29 53.40
N SER A 564 17.61 24.49 53.79
CA SER A 564 16.61 25.36 53.16
C SER A 564 15.79 26.08 54.24
N PRO A 565 15.23 27.26 53.93
CA PRO A 565 13.87 27.62 54.36
C PRO A 565 12.95 27.67 53.11
N ALA A 566 11.68 27.23 53.15
CA ALA A 566 10.52 27.75 53.91
C ALA A 566 10.14 29.19 53.50
N SER A 567 8.87 29.58 53.32
CA SER A 567 7.58 29.01 53.79
C SER A 567 6.42 29.30 52.79
N ALA A 568 5.41 28.43 52.63
CA ALA A 568 4.03 28.49 53.20
C ALA A 568 3.19 29.73 52.80
N GLY A 569 1.85 29.67 52.59
CA GLY A 569 0.83 28.60 52.58
C GLY A 569 -0.32 29.00 51.62
N LEU A 570 -1.50 28.37 51.53
CA LEU A 570 -2.34 27.67 52.54
C LEU A 570 -3.31 26.66 51.86
N SER A 571 -3.88 25.75 52.66
CA SER A 571 -5.04 24.91 52.33
C SER A 571 -6.05 24.90 53.50
N PRO A 572 -7.32 24.53 53.30
CA PRO A 572 -8.22 24.08 54.39
C PRO A 572 -8.51 22.57 54.41
N MET A 573 -9.19 22.12 55.47
CA MET A 573 -9.52 20.73 55.86
C MET A 573 -10.89 20.70 56.60
N LEU A 574 -11.55 19.58 56.96
CA LEU A 574 -11.20 18.14 56.93
C LEU A 574 -12.29 17.36 56.11
N ASP A 575 -12.98 16.24 56.40
CA ASP A 575 -13.11 15.21 57.47
C ASP A 575 -13.47 13.86 56.79
N ILE A 576 -12.80 12.73 57.04
CA ILE A 576 -13.06 11.66 58.05
C ILE A 576 -14.30 10.76 57.80
N CYS A 577 -14.04 9.52 57.34
CA CYS A 577 -14.51 8.21 57.86
C CYS A 577 -14.31 7.10 56.80
N LYS A 578 -14.15 5.80 57.08
CA LYS A 578 -13.41 5.00 58.08
C LYS A 578 -13.65 3.52 57.67
N GLU A 579 -12.59 2.74 57.49
CA GLU A 579 -12.47 1.28 57.64
C GLU A 579 -13.62 0.29 57.27
N SER A 580 -13.28 -0.66 56.40
CA SER A 580 -13.59 -2.09 56.64
C SER A 580 -12.52 -2.99 56.00
N GLN A 581 -11.86 -3.84 56.79
CA GLN A 581 -10.96 -4.90 56.29
C GLN A 581 -11.73 -6.21 56.06
N LEU A 582 -11.24 -7.06 55.17
CA LEU A 582 -11.44 -8.51 55.25
C LEU A 582 -10.28 -9.23 54.54
N GLU A 583 -9.73 -10.24 55.20
CA GLU A 583 -8.55 -11.00 54.78
C GLU A 583 -8.90 -12.33 54.08
N HIS A 584 -7.85 -13.02 53.60
CA HIS A 584 -7.73 -14.38 53.05
C HIS A 584 -7.61 -14.49 51.52
N MET A 585 -6.74 -15.33 50.97
CA MET A 585 -5.45 -15.89 51.44
C MET A 585 -4.75 -16.56 50.24
N SER A 586 -3.43 -16.70 50.25
CA SER A 586 -2.67 -17.36 49.18
C SER A 586 -2.22 -18.79 49.54
N THR A 587 -2.27 -19.69 48.55
CA THR A 587 -1.51 -20.96 48.50
C THR A 587 -1.31 -21.32 47.02
N VAL A 588 -0.12 -21.15 46.44
CA VAL A 588 1.08 -22.02 46.47
C VAL A 588 1.09 -23.06 45.33
N ASP A 589 1.61 -22.61 44.18
CA ASP A 589 2.92 -22.99 43.58
C ASP A 589 3.26 -24.44 43.12
N VAL A 590 4.17 -24.49 42.14
CA VAL A 590 5.03 -25.61 41.67
C VAL A 590 4.38 -26.86 41.02
N LEU A 591 4.60 -27.00 39.70
CA LEU A 591 5.49 -28.06 39.17
C LEU A 591 6.03 -27.72 37.77
N ARG A 592 7.26 -28.16 37.46
CA ARG A 592 7.96 -27.89 36.19
C ARG A 592 8.83 -29.08 35.78
N SER A 593 8.96 -29.26 34.46
CA SER A 593 10.00 -30.02 33.74
C SER A 593 9.91 -31.55 33.68
N GLY A 594 10.30 -32.08 32.52
CA GLY A 594 10.94 -33.39 32.39
C GLY A 594 10.06 -34.53 31.86
N LEU A 595 10.17 -34.83 30.56
CA LEU A 595 10.84 -36.07 30.12
C LEU A 595 11.06 -36.09 28.59
N SER A 596 12.25 -36.54 28.18
CA SER A 596 12.58 -36.90 26.80
C SER A 596 12.44 -38.41 26.62
N GLY A 597 11.75 -38.89 25.58
CA GLY A 597 11.63 -40.31 25.29
C GLY A 597 11.46 -40.59 23.79
N SER A 598 12.49 -41.15 23.17
CA SER A 598 12.43 -41.67 21.80
C SER A 598 12.04 -43.15 21.82
N LEU A 599 11.14 -43.56 20.93
CA LEU A 599 10.90 -44.98 20.62
C LEU A 599 10.52 -45.13 19.14
N ASN A 600 11.17 -46.06 18.46
CA ASN A 600 10.86 -46.43 17.08
C ASN A 600 9.64 -47.35 17.03
N GLY A 601 8.80 -47.21 15.99
CA GLY A 601 7.76 -48.17 15.63
C GLY A 601 7.51 -48.10 14.13
N GLN A 602 7.92 -49.12 13.38
CA GLN A 602 7.71 -49.20 11.94
C GLN A 602 6.27 -49.62 11.63
N PHE A 603 5.68 -49.01 10.61
CA PHE A 603 4.72 -49.69 9.73
C PHE A 603 4.93 -49.23 8.29
N GLU A 604 5.29 -50.18 7.43
CA GLU A 604 5.29 -49.98 5.98
C GLU A 604 3.91 -50.34 5.43
N ASN A 605 3.36 -49.52 4.53
CA ASN A 605 2.88 -50.10 3.27
C ASN A 605 2.89 -49.11 2.10
N THR A 606 3.00 -49.71 0.92
CA THR A 606 3.06 -49.15 -0.43
C THR A 606 1.82 -48.37 -0.86
N GLY A 607 1.98 -47.45 -1.83
CA GLY A 607 0.85 -46.68 -2.38
C GLY A 607 1.23 -45.55 -3.33
N ALA A 608 2.02 -45.82 -4.38
CA ALA A 608 2.37 -44.80 -5.38
C ALA A 608 1.21 -44.56 -6.36
N TRP A 609 0.77 -43.30 -6.51
CA TRP A 609 -0.11 -42.85 -7.60
C TRP A 609 0.42 -41.57 -8.23
N VAL A 610 0.13 -41.41 -9.53
CA VAL A 610 0.73 -40.39 -10.41
C VAL A 610 -0.10 -39.11 -10.39
N CYS A 611 0.54 -37.95 -10.21
CA CYS A 611 -0.10 -36.66 -10.49
C CYS A 611 -0.28 -36.49 -12.00
N ALA A 612 -1.53 -36.34 -12.44
CA ALA A 612 -1.87 -35.82 -13.76
C ALA A 612 -2.29 -34.35 -13.63
N GLU A 613 -1.64 -33.46 -14.38
CA GLU A 613 -2.03 -32.05 -14.44
C GLU A 613 -3.38 -31.89 -15.15
N SER A 614 -4.19 -30.91 -14.73
CA SER A 614 -5.43 -30.55 -15.43
C SER A 614 -5.74 -29.06 -15.23
N VAL A 615 -5.39 -28.26 -16.24
CA VAL A 615 -5.70 -26.83 -16.30
C VAL A 615 -7.19 -26.64 -16.59
N LEU A 616 -7.92 -25.93 -15.71
CA LEU A 616 -9.24 -25.42 -16.03
C LEU A 616 -9.41 -23.96 -15.60
N SER A 617 -10.06 -23.20 -16.49
CA SER A 617 -10.41 -21.79 -16.28
C SER A 617 -11.73 -21.70 -15.51
N TYR A 618 -11.79 -20.83 -14.50
CA TYR A 618 -13.04 -20.55 -13.79
C TYR A 618 -14.12 -20.03 -14.75
N SER A 619 -15.32 -20.60 -14.62
CA SER A 619 -16.58 -20.16 -15.22
C SER A 619 -17.70 -20.51 -14.25
N LYS A 620 -18.79 -19.71 -14.23
CA LYS A 620 -19.88 -19.84 -13.24
C LYS A 620 -20.47 -21.26 -13.23
N ILE A 621 -20.65 -21.83 -12.05
CA ILE A 621 -21.54 -22.98 -11.80
C ILE A 621 -22.39 -22.65 -10.57
N CYS A 622 -23.71 -22.81 -10.69
CA CYS A 622 -24.66 -22.71 -9.58
C CYS A 622 -24.82 -24.10 -8.94
N ILE A 623 -24.94 -24.16 -7.62
CA ILE A 623 -25.20 -25.41 -6.90
C ILE A 623 -26.69 -25.48 -6.54
N ASN A 624 -27.40 -26.47 -7.08
CA ASN A 624 -28.69 -26.90 -6.55
C ASN A 624 -28.49 -28.14 -5.67
N SER A 625 -29.30 -28.26 -4.62
CA SER A 625 -29.27 -29.37 -3.68
C SER A 625 -29.94 -30.63 -4.23
N GLU A 626 -29.15 -31.69 -4.46
CA GLU A 626 -29.42 -33.04 -3.95
C GLU A 626 -28.26 -33.98 -4.35
N GLY A 627 -27.62 -34.61 -3.35
CA GLY A 627 -26.43 -35.42 -3.58
C GLY A 627 -26.77 -36.88 -3.83
N ASN A 628 -26.49 -37.38 -5.04
CA ASN A 628 -26.32 -38.82 -5.28
C ASN A 628 -25.37 -39.08 -6.46
N VAL A 629 -24.47 -40.04 -6.30
CA VAL A 629 -23.55 -40.49 -7.34
C VAL A 629 -23.99 -41.86 -7.83
N SER A 630 -24.25 -41.99 -9.13
CA SER A 630 -24.39 -43.29 -9.79
C SER A 630 -23.75 -43.22 -11.17
N LEU A 631 -22.92 -44.20 -11.51
CA LEU A 631 -22.57 -44.46 -12.90
C LEU A 631 -23.74 -45.19 -13.58
N GLY A 632 -23.87 -44.98 -14.89
CA GLY A 632 -24.77 -45.70 -15.78
C GLY A 632 -24.31 -45.45 -17.22
N GLU A 633 -24.07 -46.51 -17.98
CA GLU A 633 -23.49 -46.41 -19.32
C GLU A 633 -24.54 -46.22 -20.42
N GLN A 634 -24.08 -45.59 -21.51
CA GLN A 634 -24.43 -45.78 -22.93
C GLN A 634 -25.76 -46.48 -23.30
N ILE A 635 -26.51 -45.88 -24.24
CA ILE A 635 -26.71 -46.39 -25.63
C ILE A 635 -27.56 -45.38 -26.44
N ALA A 636 -27.64 -45.59 -27.76
CA ALA A 636 -28.18 -44.66 -28.76
C ALA A 636 -29.72 -44.71 -28.99
N GLN A 637 -30.16 -43.85 -29.92
CA GLN A 637 -31.47 -43.77 -30.62
C GLN A 637 -31.92 -45.12 -31.26
N PRO A 638 -33.15 -45.29 -31.82
CA PRO A 638 -34.22 -44.31 -32.13
C PRO A 638 -35.67 -44.76 -31.75
N GLY A 639 -36.72 -44.06 -32.23
CA GLY A 639 -38.08 -44.65 -32.35
C GLY A 639 -39.31 -43.72 -32.26
N ASP A 640 -39.72 -43.15 -33.40
CA ASP A 640 -41.07 -43.02 -33.98
C ASP A 640 -42.38 -42.61 -33.21
N GLU A 641 -43.16 -41.80 -33.96
CA GLU A 641 -44.62 -41.81 -34.18
C GLU A 641 -45.69 -41.28 -33.16
N CYS A 642 -46.34 -40.17 -33.56
CA CYS A 642 -47.75 -40.08 -34.05
C CYS A 642 -48.84 -39.25 -33.30
N LEU A 643 -49.42 -38.26 -34.04
CA LEU A 643 -50.84 -37.75 -34.02
C LEU A 643 -51.31 -36.98 -32.75
N ASP A 644 -52.33 -36.08 -32.70
CA ASP A 644 -53.13 -35.23 -33.63
C ASP A 644 -54.04 -34.27 -32.77
N GLU A 645 -54.71 -33.18 -33.20
CA GLU A 645 -54.81 -32.40 -34.47
C GLU A 645 -55.27 -30.92 -34.19
N SER A 646 -55.10 -30.04 -35.19
CA SER A 646 -55.88 -28.84 -35.63
C SER A 646 -56.43 -27.68 -34.72
N GLY A 647 -56.70 -26.54 -35.40
CA GLY A 647 -57.46 -25.35 -34.93
C GLY A 647 -56.60 -24.18 -34.38
N VAL A 648 -56.09 -23.17 -35.11
CA VAL A 648 -56.52 -22.39 -36.31
C VAL A 648 -57.58 -21.31 -36.05
N LEU A 649 -57.15 -20.08 -35.71
CA LEU A 649 -57.50 -18.83 -36.43
C LEU A 649 -56.82 -17.56 -35.84
N GLY A 650 -56.41 -16.64 -36.72
CA GLY A 650 -56.17 -15.21 -36.42
C GLY A 650 -57.35 -14.34 -36.87
N SER A 651 -57.28 -13.01 -37.04
CA SER A 651 -56.15 -12.04 -36.97
C SER A 651 -56.67 -10.59 -37.06
N ALA A 652 -55.81 -9.59 -36.77
CA ALA A 652 -55.95 -8.13 -37.04
C ALA A 652 -57.08 -7.36 -36.29
N LEU A 653 -56.92 -6.13 -35.75
CA LEU A 653 -56.33 -4.85 -36.23
C LEU A 653 -57.11 -4.19 -37.38
N PRO A 654 -57.16 -2.82 -37.52
CA PRO A 654 -56.27 -1.81 -36.91
C PRO A 654 -56.92 -0.49 -36.37
N ASP A 655 -56.03 0.42 -35.94
CA ASP A 655 -56.00 1.88 -36.23
C ASP A 655 -56.32 2.99 -35.20
N LYS A 656 -55.70 4.16 -35.46
CA LYS A 656 -55.57 5.37 -34.60
C LYS A 656 -56.45 6.55 -35.11
N PRO A 657 -56.57 7.65 -34.33
CA PRO A 657 -55.71 8.81 -34.60
C PRO A 657 -55.20 9.56 -33.34
N LYS A 658 -54.43 10.64 -33.55
CA LYS A 658 -53.88 11.55 -32.52
C LYS A 658 -54.71 12.84 -32.39
N LEU A 659 -54.63 13.50 -31.23
CA LEU A 659 -54.39 14.93 -30.98
C LEU A 659 -54.35 15.11 -29.44
N GLN A 660 -53.92 16.19 -28.79
CA GLN A 660 -52.76 17.10 -28.86
C GLN A 660 -53.06 18.22 -27.83
N ASP A 661 -52.04 18.65 -27.07
CA ASP A 661 -51.90 19.84 -26.21
C ASP A 661 -53.14 20.68 -25.79
N LEU A 662 -53.29 20.90 -24.48
CA LEU A 662 -53.82 22.15 -23.90
C LEU A 662 -53.29 22.34 -22.46
N SER A 663 -53.38 23.57 -21.93
CA SER A 663 -52.63 24.06 -20.77
C SER A 663 -53.48 24.33 -19.51
N ASP A 664 -52.78 24.71 -18.44
CA ASP A 664 -53.26 25.46 -17.25
C ASP A 664 -54.29 24.77 -16.32
N TYR A 665 -53.81 24.27 -15.16
CA TYR A 665 -53.98 24.98 -13.87
C TYR A 665 -53.05 24.44 -12.77
#